data_AF-A0A1W6MU32-F1
#
_entry.id   AF-A0A1W6MU32-F1
#
_cell.length_a   1.000
_cell.length_b   1.000
_cell.length_c   1.000
_cell.angle_alpha   90.00
_cell.angle_beta   90.00
_cell.angle_gamma   90.00
#
_symmetry.space_group_name_H-M   'P 1'
#
loop_
_entity.id
_entity.type
_entity.pdbx_description
1 polymer ?
#
loop_
_entity_poly.entity_id
_entity_poly.type
_entity_poly.pdbx_seq_one_letter_code
_entity_poly.pdbx_strand_id
1 'polypeptide(L)'
;MGGVTMATSNTMPKTGEIATVISTFFFALATFLALSLGDASPVRAQQLPTYGPLPCPGHSKSYPADPTICVMTIKIFNDDPNHYIYPVLETGQGNNDLWMQAWFSVMNSQLAAKPYPRNNTYRIYINPTNGIPPHTGVSITLPLYTQLMSDPINSNPGTGLGKPDTFIDWWSGGNILVYTSPGTTSAVQPPSLTNAMLASTQKPLTIASGITPAPIVPTCVGVQSKFQPSPPAITCEPLTIYKDTASSPANGGSQLLEYTLGARNVNVAPRGATDWIAWWLDTSNVDFDVSYVNHVWMPAVMGPYLNDQVGYTGAPQTIDTFKGPSDGSSGLKYFQKTNVAGWPQYYDNYSNIPANTRPPAFTYLKFPSLLVIFQQLAGANPPSDLVPAISPTDWAKGPPASLAAWPPIQGLYTNWINYAGTYSGYGSCQGTYTPGNDINTWCTALLAQKALLLANYANYRALFNNRTCSGTPLTISDALLIGHLYGFTSWVEATGGSGCAPKINLLQDTPGFCVGTGCPTLTNPNGGDPAKRDYSNYNKVKTAFDKLNYTYDPVTNQPYYPGNPPYIFNPYAQLIHTASPNLNIPCAYGYSVDDAQGNVQAQGQGFIVDVGDTVNLENQHKCNPPINITLGYDPNVTPRFYKYAVCKISDQQPYDRVRPVIPGFASFDISAQNPQNCPIYLWDNKNDTDPSGPPKGQMYTFTMLTDGSTQGLNNAFPFFQNPANAMWTTATSAYVGCKGNASNPFSSQLWCCEKLNPPAGAGVYGYSMPIVAAHAQTQYTVTTIPAESCTTAASCNKTTSVLCNTNQ
;
A
#
# COMPACT_ATOMS: atom_id res chain seq x y z
N MET A 1 51.36 -57.28 1.24
CA MET A 1 52.15 -56.64 0.16
C MET A 1 51.50 -55.28 -0.10
N GLY A 2 52.10 -54.11 0.13
CA GLY A 2 53.37 -53.76 0.79
C GLY A 2 53.59 -52.23 0.80
N GLY A 3 54.31 -51.68 1.79
CA GLY A 3 54.52 -50.22 1.98
C GLY A 3 53.45 -49.57 2.89
N VAL A 4 53.69 -48.90 4.03
CA VAL A 4 54.80 -48.03 4.55
C VAL A 4 54.78 -46.66 3.83
N THR A 5 54.69 -45.47 4.48
CA THR A 5 55.19 -45.02 5.82
C THR A 5 54.25 -44.01 6.52
N MET A 6 54.46 -43.73 7.82
CA MET A 6 54.00 -42.48 8.47
C MET A 6 55.06 -41.37 8.39
N ALA A 7 54.65 -40.10 8.36
CA ALA A 7 55.50 -38.94 8.69
C ALA A 7 54.65 -37.72 9.15
N THR A 8 55.25 -36.78 9.89
CA THR A 8 54.57 -35.67 10.58
C THR A 8 55.04 -34.28 10.11
N SER A 9 54.14 -33.29 10.06
CA SER A 9 54.49 -31.86 10.31
C SER A 9 53.26 -30.97 10.53
N ASN A 10 53.36 -29.99 11.43
CA ASN A 10 52.36 -28.94 11.65
C ASN A 10 52.49 -27.81 10.62
N THR A 11 51.38 -27.32 10.06
CA THR A 11 51.22 -25.94 9.57
C THR A 11 49.75 -25.51 9.62
N MET A 12 49.46 -24.36 10.24
CA MET A 12 48.18 -23.65 10.08
C MET A 12 48.25 -22.65 8.92
N PRO A 13 47.16 -22.52 8.14
CA PRO A 13 46.62 -21.24 7.69
C PRO A 13 45.27 -21.02 8.39
N LYS A 14 45.11 -20.07 9.32
CA LYS A 14 44.84 -18.65 9.05
C LYS A 14 43.82 -18.38 7.92
N THR A 15 42.61 -18.03 8.36
CA THR A 15 41.70 -17.00 7.80
C THR A 15 41.33 -17.10 6.32
N GLY A 16 40.13 -17.64 6.05
CA GLY A 16 39.38 -17.47 4.79
C GLY A 16 37.94 -17.99 4.91
N GLU A 17 36.99 -17.20 4.42
CA GLU A 17 35.66 -17.61 3.90
C GLU A 17 34.77 -18.59 4.70
N ILE A 18 34.09 -18.10 5.75
CA ILE A 18 32.76 -18.63 6.16
C ILE A 18 31.85 -17.45 6.54
N ALA A 19 31.13 -16.85 5.57
CA ALA A 19 30.25 -15.70 5.82
C ALA A 19 29.12 -15.47 4.77
N THR A 20 28.54 -16.50 4.17
CA THR A 20 27.60 -16.32 3.01
C THR A 20 26.35 -17.22 3.06
N VAL A 21 25.47 -17.06 4.06
CA VAL A 21 24.20 -17.85 4.16
C VAL A 21 22.97 -17.04 4.62
N ILE A 22 23.11 -15.84 5.22
CA ILE A 22 22.04 -15.27 6.09
C ILE A 22 21.16 -14.18 5.44
N SER A 23 21.52 -13.62 4.28
CA SER A 23 20.94 -12.36 3.76
C SER A 23 19.89 -12.50 2.62
N THR A 24 19.01 -13.51 2.65
CA THR A 24 18.14 -13.84 1.48
C THR A 24 16.62 -13.75 1.69
N PHE A 25 16.10 -13.43 2.88
CA PHE A 25 14.66 -13.66 3.20
C PHE A 25 13.79 -12.43 3.57
N PHE A 26 14.28 -11.19 3.38
CA PHE A 26 13.52 -9.96 3.71
C PHE A 26 13.07 -9.12 2.48
N PHE A 27 13.09 -9.68 1.27
CA PHE A 27 12.77 -8.97 0.01
C PHE A 27 11.26 -8.89 -0.33
N ALA A 28 10.37 -9.08 0.64
CA ALA A 28 8.94 -9.37 0.39
C ALA A 28 8.04 -8.16 0.06
N LEU A 29 8.54 -6.91 0.12
CA LEU A 29 7.70 -5.70 0.03
C LEU A 29 8.13 -4.68 -1.05
N ALA A 30 8.98 -5.07 -2.01
CA ALA A 30 9.44 -4.13 -3.04
C ALA A 30 9.72 -4.79 -4.40
N THR A 31 8.68 -4.97 -5.24
CA THR A 31 8.72 -4.77 -6.71
C THR A 31 7.39 -5.08 -7.41
N PHE A 32 6.77 -4.08 -8.06
CA PHE A 32 5.68 -4.26 -9.04
C PHE A 32 6.14 -3.84 -10.46
N LEU A 33 5.64 -4.58 -11.48
CA LEU A 33 5.61 -4.29 -12.94
C LEU A 33 6.89 -4.17 -13.81
N ALA A 34 6.99 -5.07 -14.82
CA ALA A 34 7.56 -4.87 -16.19
C ALA A 34 7.22 -6.12 -17.05
N LEU A 35 6.46 -6.07 -18.16
CA LEU A 35 6.75 -5.57 -19.53
C LEU A 35 7.71 -6.47 -20.36
N SER A 36 7.63 -6.62 -21.69
CA SER A 36 6.82 -6.03 -22.80
C SER A 36 6.58 -7.12 -23.92
N LEU A 37 6.37 -6.94 -25.24
CA LEU A 37 6.45 -5.86 -26.26
C LEU A 37 5.73 -6.29 -27.58
N GLY A 38 5.50 -5.37 -28.53
CA GLY A 38 5.28 -5.65 -29.98
C GLY A 38 3.87 -5.38 -30.55
N ASP A 39 3.64 -5.27 -31.87
CA ASP A 39 4.54 -4.96 -33.01
C ASP A 39 3.71 -4.54 -34.27
N ALA A 40 4.35 -3.90 -35.28
CA ALA A 40 3.93 -3.55 -36.65
C ALA A 40 2.54 -2.87 -36.89
N SER A 41 2.36 -1.81 -37.69
CA SER A 41 3.23 -1.08 -38.64
C SER A 41 2.75 0.41 -38.74
N PRO A 42 3.39 1.32 -39.53
CA PRO A 42 3.47 2.74 -39.19
C PRO A 42 2.37 3.68 -39.72
N VAL A 43 2.12 4.77 -38.97
CA VAL A 43 1.51 6.03 -39.41
C VAL A 43 2.38 7.20 -38.92
N ARG A 44 2.40 8.33 -39.65
CA ARG A 44 3.26 9.50 -39.36
C ARG A 44 3.03 10.08 -37.96
N ALA A 45 4.11 10.28 -37.20
CA ALA A 45 4.11 11.14 -36.02
C ALA A 45 4.21 12.63 -36.41
N GLN A 46 3.44 13.47 -35.73
CA GLN A 46 3.73 14.91 -35.61
C GLN A 46 4.48 15.16 -34.29
N GLN A 47 5.26 16.24 -34.22
CA GLN A 47 5.97 16.60 -32.99
C GLN A 47 4.97 17.12 -31.94
N LEU A 48 4.80 16.37 -30.86
CA LEU A 48 4.17 16.89 -29.63
C LEU A 48 5.19 17.72 -28.83
N PRO A 49 4.73 18.68 -28.00
CA PRO A 49 5.63 19.51 -27.18
C PRO A 49 6.45 18.67 -26.19
N THR A 50 7.71 19.08 -25.98
CA THR A 50 8.56 18.52 -24.92
C THR A 50 8.09 19.04 -23.56
N TYR A 51 7.28 18.25 -22.86
CA TYR A 51 6.98 18.46 -21.45
C TYR A 51 8.14 17.96 -20.59
N GLY A 52 8.57 18.76 -19.61
CA GLY A 52 9.56 18.35 -18.60
C GLY A 52 8.90 17.72 -17.36
N PRO A 53 9.65 17.58 -16.24
CA PRO A 53 9.07 17.14 -14.98
C PRO A 53 7.99 18.11 -14.48
N LEU A 54 6.95 17.57 -13.83
CA LEU A 54 5.84 18.36 -13.31
C LEU A 54 6.30 19.31 -12.19
N PRO A 55 5.69 20.51 -12.07
CA PRO A 55 6.01 21.43 -10.98
C PRO A 55 5.60 20.81 -9.63
N CYS A 56 6.49 20.94 -8.63
CA CYS A 56 6.23 20.46 -7.27
C CYS A 56 4.97 21.10 -6.66
N PRO A 57 4.27 20.41 -5.73
CA PRO A 57 3.12 20.99 -5.04
C PRO A 57 3.48 22.32 -4.37
N GLY A 58 2.63 23.33 -4.54
CA GLY A 58 2.85 24.68 -4.00
C GLY A 58 3.84 25.58 -4.77
N HIS A 59 4.60 25.07 -5.74
CA HIS A 59 5.58 25.87 -6.49
C HIS A 59 4.96 26.57 -7.71
N SER A 60 4.47 27.79 -7.52
CA SER A 60 3.95 28.65 -8.60
C SER A 60 5.06 29.38 -9.37
N LYS A 61 5.76 28.66 -10.27
CA LYS A 61 6.57 29.29 -11.34
C LYS A 61 6.90 28.37 -12.51
N SER A 62 7.21 29.02 -13.64
CA SER A 62 7.77 28.42 -14.84
C SER A 62 9.06 27.65 -14.57
N TYR A 63 9.27 26.54 -15.31
CA TYR A 63 10.50 25.75 -15.35
C TYR A 63 11.77 26.61 -15.20
N PRO A 64 12.49 26.52 -14.06
CA PRO A 64 13.87 26.96 -13.99
C PRO A 64 14.75 25.95 -14.74
N ALA A 65 15.97 26.35 -15.10
CA ALA A 65 17.00 25.42 -15.59
C ALA A 65 17.61 24.53 -14.48
N ASP A 66 17.05 24.60 -13.27
CA ASP A 66 17.42 23.84 -12.08
C ASP A 66 16.11 23.37 -11.40
N PRO A 67 15.79 22.06 -11.42
CA PRO A 67 14.54 21.56 -10.84
C PRO A 67 14.64 21.54 -9.32
N THR A 68 14.00 22.51 -8.65
CA THR A 68 13.85 22.51 -7.19
C THR A 68 13.29 21.16 -6.73
N ILE A 69 14.05 20.42 -5.93
CA ILE A 69 13.67 19.10 -5.41
C ILE A 69 12.36 19.26 -4.65
N CYS A 70 11.34 18.47 -5.01
CA CYS A 70 10.04 18.55 -4.35
C CYS A 70 10.13 18.16 -2.88
N VAL A 71 9.25 18.74 -2.06
CA VAL A 71 9.11 18.43 -0.63
C VAL A 71 7.68 18.04 -0.32
N MET A 72 7.50 17.20 0.69
CA MET A 72 6.21 16.94 1.33
C MET A 72 6.31 17.15 2.84
N THR A 73 5.17 17.28 3.50
CA THR A 73 5.07 17.49 4.94
C THR A 73 4.48 16.26 5.62
N ILE A 74 5.25 15.63 6.50
CA ILE A 74 4.74 14.62 7.43
C ILE A 74 4.47 15.31 8.77
N LYS A 75 3.23 15.26 9.26
CA LYS A 75 2.91 15.72 10.63
C LYS A 75 2.69 14.51 11.53
N ILE A 76 3.21 14.56 12.75
CA ILE A 76 3.03 13.49 13.74
C ILE A 76 2.56 14.15 15.03
N PHE A 77 1.34 13.84 15.44
CA PHE A 77 0.74 14.31 16.69
C PHE A 77 0.66 13.17 17.70
N ASN A 78 0.72 13.54 18.98
CA ASN A 78 0.54 12.64 20.12
C ASN A 78 -0.55 13.21 21.02
N ASP A 79 -1.80 12.84 20.77
CA ASP A 79 -2.94 13.17 21.64
C ASP A 79 -3.26 12.07 22.66
N ASP A 80 -2.40 11.06 22.81
CA ASP A 80 -2.45 10.18 23.98
C ASP A 80 -2.10 10.98 25.25
N PRO A 81 -2.97 10.99 26.28
CA PRO A 81 -2.79 11.81 27.46
C PRO A 81 -1.73 11.27 28.43
N ASN A 82 -1.29 10.01 28.27
CA ASN A 82 -0.55 9.23 29.26
C ASN A 82 0.85 8.80 28.80
N HIS A 83 1.23 9.04 27.55
CA HIS A 83 2.45 8.52 26.94
C HIS A 83 3.22 9.56 26.12
N TYR A 84 4.54 9.40 26.07
CA TYR A 84 5.40 10.03 25.07
C TYR A 84 5.58 9.07 23.89
N ILE A 85 5.56 9.59 22.67
CA ILE A 85 5.95 8.82 21.47
C ILE A 85 7.31 9.26 20.93
N TYR A 86 8.00 8.35 20.25
CA TYR A 86 9.32 8.57 19.65
C TYR A 86 9.30 7.95 18.25
N PRO A 87 8.98 8.73 17.21
CA PRO A 87 8.94 8.22 15.84
C PRO A 87 10.34 8.05 15.26
N VAL A 88 10.52 7.03 14.43
CA VAL A 88 11.75 6.81 13.64
C VAL A 88 11.34 6.62 12.19
N LEU A 89 11.73 7.56 11.33
CA LEU A 89 11.54 7.45 9.89
C LEU A 89 12.68 6.60 9.31
N GLU A 90 12.35 5.56 8.54
CA GLU A 90 13.28 4.63 7.89
C GLU A 90 12.98 4.54 6.38
N THR A 91 13.99 4.56 5.52
CA THR A 91 13.86 4.26 4.08
C THR A 91 14.83 3.14 3.71
N GLY A 92 14.35 2.18 2.91
CA GLY A 92 14.96 0.86 2.73
C GLY A 92 15.91 0.72 1.54
N GLN A 93 16.63 -0.40 1.52
CA GLN A 93 17.49 -0.82 0.41
C GLN A 93 16.69 -1.12 -0.87
N GLY A 94 17.35 -1.19 -2.02
CA GLY A 94 16.70 -1.47 -3.30
C GLY A 94 17.66 -1.54 -4.48
N ASN A 95 17.56 -2.58 -5.30
CA ASN A 95 18.42 -2.77 -6.49
C ASN A 95 18.10 -1.81 -7.65
N ASN A 96 16.89 -1.23 -7.66
CA ASN A 96 16.49 -0.18 -8.61
C ASN A 96 15.62 0.83 -7.85
N ASP A 97 15.94 2.12 -7.97
CA ASP A 97 15.11 3.20 -7.47
C ASP A 97 14.25 3.78 -8.61
N LEU A 98 12.97 3.44 -8.57
CA LEU A 98 12.01 3.81 -9.61
C LEU A 98 11.60 5.30 -9.51
N TRP A 99 11.82 5.94 -8.36
CA TRP A 99 11.54 7.36 -8.11
C TRP A 99 12.67 8.23 -8.64
N MET A 100 13.93 7.86 -8.43
CA MET A 100 15.08 8.51 -9.08
C MET A 100 14.99 8.36 -10.61
N GLN A 101 14.64 7.17 -11.11
CA GLN A 101 14.43 6.96 -12.55
C GLN A 101 13.32 7.86 -13.13
N ALA A 102 12.22 8.06 -12.39
CA ALA A 102 11.13 8.94 -12.83
C ALA A 102 11.51 10.43 -12.74
N TRP A 103 12.06 10.86 -11.59
CA TRP A 103 12.49 12.24 -11.34
C TRP A 103 13.55 12.70 -12.35
N PHE A 104 14.58 11.89 -12.60
CA PHE A 104 15.61 12.17 -13.61
C PHE A 104 15.18 11.81 -15.04
N SER A 105 13.88 11.55 -15.27
CA SER A 105 13.28 11.36 -16.60
C SER A 105 13.98 10.30 -17.46
N VAL A 106 14.38 9.18 -16.83
CA VAL A 106 15.15 8.12 -17.48
C VAL A 106 14.32 7.44 -18.57
N MET A 107 14.89 7.37 -19.78
CA MET A 107 14.31 6.68 -20.94
C MET A 107 14.18 5.18 -20.66
N ASN A 108 13.16 4.54 -21.25
CA ASN A 108 12.86 3.14 -20.98
C ASN A 108 14.02 2.21 -21.39
N SER A 109 14.72 2.52 -22.48
CA SER A 109 15.95 1.83 -22.92
C SER A 109 17.13 1.91 -21.95
N GLN A 110 17.07 2.80 -20.95
CA GLN A 110 18.20 3.14 -20.07
C GLN A 110 18.01 2.71 -18.62
N LEU A 111 16.83 2.23 -18.22
CA LEU A 111 16.50 1.89 -16.82
C LEU A 111 17.52 0.89 -16.21
N ALA A 112 17.80 -0.20 -16.92
CA ALA A 112 18.76 -1.22 -16.46
C ALA A 112 20.22 -0.72 -16.39
N ALA A 113 20.55 0.37 -17.09
CA ALA A 113 21.87 1.01 -17.03
C ALA A 113 21.95 2.16 -16.01
N LYS A 114 20.80 2.54 -15.42
CA LYS A 114 20.66 3.61 -14.41
C LYS A 114 19.78 3.11 -13.24
N PRO A 115 20.23 2.11 -12.49
CA PRO A 115 19.44 1.55 -11.38
C PRO A 115 19.30 2.50 -10.19
N TYR A 116 20.26 3.40 -9.92
CA TYR A 116 20.35 4.17 -8.67
C TYR A 116 20.18 3.29 -7.42
N PRO A 117 21.06 2.29 -7.19
CA PRO A 117 20.83 1.30 -6.15
C PRO A 117 21.00 1.89 -4.74
N ARG A 118 20.14 1.47 -3.82
CA ARG A 118 20.20 1.80 -2.39
C ARG A 118 20.74 0.58 -1.65
N ASN A 119 22.01 0.63 -1.21
CA ASN A 119 22.66 -0.47 -0.49
C ASN A 119 22.64 -0.26 1.03
N ASN A 120 22.34 0.96 1.49
CA ASN A 120 22.09 1.26 2.90
C ASN A 120 20.59 1.53 3.14
N THR A 121 20.13 1.15 4.32
CA THR A 121 18.92 1.66 4.96
C THR A 121 19.26 2.99 5.62
N TYR A 122 18.41 4.00 5.51
CA TYR A 122 18.63 5.31 6.14
C TYR A 122 17.57 5.63 7.17
N ARG A 123 17.95 6.28 8.27
CA ARG A 123 17.04 6.63 9.37
C ARG A 123 17.16 8.06 9.85
N ILE A 124 16.05 8.58 10.36
CA ILE A 124 15.99 9.78 11.18
C ILE A 124 15.19 9.46 12.44
N TYR A 125 15.83 9.66 13.58
CA TYR A 125 15.20 9.61 14.89
C TYR A 125 14.59 10.98 15.21
N ILE A 126 13.30 11.02 15.54
CA ILE A 126 12.54 12.26 15.77
C ILE A 126 12.38 12.43 17.28
N ASN A 127 13.02 13.46 17.84
CA ASN A 127 13.18 13.69 19.28
C ASN A 127 13.60 12.42 20.07
N PRO A 128 14.72 11.75 19.73
CA PRO A 128 15.13 10.53 20.42
C PRO A 128 15.33 10.68 21.93
N THR A 129 15.66 11.88 22.41
CA THR A 129 15.98 12.13 23.83
C THR A 129 14.74 12.53 24.63
N ASN A 130 13.91 13.43 24.08
CA ASN A 130 12.79 14.08 24.78
C ASN A 130 11.40 13.59 24.30
N GLY A 131 11.35 12.83 23.21
CA GLY A 131 10.11 12.36 22.58
C GLY A 131 9.20 13.49 22.07
N ILE A 132 7.96 13.11 21.79
CA ILE A 132 6.83 14.00 21.55
C ILE A 132 5.89 13.83 22.77
N PRO A 133 5.81 14.82 23.68
CA PRO A 133 4.91 14.78 24.84
C PRO A 133 3.42 14.66 24.47
N PRO A 134 2.55 14.26 25.42
CA PRO A 134 1.10 14.39 25.31
C PRO A 134 0.64 15.78 24.83
N HIS A 135 -0.36 15.79 23.95
CA HIS A 135 -1.00 16.94 23.31
C HIS A 135 -0.06 17.86 22.53
N THR A 136 1.05 17.31 22.00
CA THR A 136 1.99 18.02 21.12
C THR A 136 2.18 17.28 19.79
N GLY A 137 2.85 17.93 18.84
CA GLY A 137 3.27 17.26 17.62
C GLY A 137 4.52 17.87 16.98
N VAL A 138 4.93 17.28 15.88
CA VAL A 138 5.98 17.78 14.99
C VAL A 138 5.50 17.82 13.54
N SER A 139 6.11 18.70 12.75
CA SER A 139 5.95 18.81 11.31
C SER A 139 7.32 18.68 10.66
N ILE A 140 7.47 17.64 9.85
CA ILE A 140 8.70 17.25 9.17
C ILE A 140 8.58 17.61 7.70
N THR A 141 9.49 18.44 7.19
CA THR A 141 9.60 18.70 5.75
C THR A 141 10.55 17.67 5.16
N LEU A 142 10.03 16.81 4.27
CA LEU A 142 10.74 15.68 3.69
C LEU A 142 10.97 15.90 2.18
N PRO A 143 12.20 16.18 1.73
CA PRO A 143 12.52 16.26 0.30
C PRO A 143 12.38 14.90 -0.38
N LEU A 144 12.15 14.91 -1.69
CA LEU A 144 12.13 13.71 -2.54
C LEU A 144 13.40 12.88 -2.36
N TYR A 145 14.55 13.56 -2.38
CA TYR A 145 15.83 12.94 -2.06
C TYR A 145 16.80 13.89 -1.36
N THR A 146 17.80 13.30 -0.70
CA THR A 146 19.01 13.98 -0.22
C THR A 146 20.23 13.46 -0.97
N GLN A 147 20.96 14.34 -1.67
CA GLN A 147 22.17 13.97 -2.40
C GLN A 147 23.36 13.71 -1.46
N LEU A 148 24.08 12.61 -1.68
CA LEU A 148 25.20 12.18 -0.82
C LEU A 148 26.59 12.34 -1.46
N MET A 149 26.67 12.42 -2.80
CA MET A 149 27.92 12.52 -3.55
C MET A 149 27.98 13.81 -4.38
N SER A 150 29.17 14.36 -4.58
CA SER A 150 29.43 15.58 -5.37
C SER A 150 29.45 15.37 -6.89
N ASP A 151 29.18 14.16 -7.38
CA ASP A 151 28.92 13.93 -8.80
C ASP A 151 27.70 14.78 -9.23
N PRO A 152 27.83 15.61 -10.28
CA PRO A 152 26.81 16.60 -10.64
C PRO A 152 25.50 15.95 -11.11
N ILE A 153 24.38 16.39 -10.52
CA ILE A 153 23.02 15.85 -10.69
C ILE A 153 22.63 15.67 -12.17
N ASN A 154 23.00 16.64 -13.03
CA ASN A 154 22.40 16.81 -14.36
C ASN A 154 23.37 16.75 -15.56
N SER A 155 24.70 16.62 -15.37
CA SER A 155 25.64 16.74 -16.50
C SER A 155 25.95 15.41 -17.22
N ASN A 156 25.01 14.99 -18.07
CA ASN A 156 25.08 13.83 -18.97
C ASN A 156 25.16 12.45 -18.25
N PRO A 157 24.08 11.66 -18.24
CA PRO A 157 23.89 10.50 -17.35
C PRO A 157 24.66 9.21 -17.77
N GLY A 158 25.92 9.33 -18.19
CA GLY A 158 26.69 8.23 -18.82
C GLY A 158 27.89 7.68 -18.03
N THR A 159 28.35 8.34 -16.97
CA THR A 159 29.68 8.05 -16.36
C THR A 159 29.70 7.78 -14.85
N GLY A 160 28.55 7.80 -14.15
CA GLY A 160 28.50 7.59 -12.70
C GLY A 160 27.28 6.82 -12.13
N LEU A 161 26.20 6.65 -12.89
CA LEU A 161 24.87 6.27 -12.37
C LEU A 161 24.67 4.78 -12.02
N GLY A 162 25.76 4.02 -11.88
CA GLY A 162 25.77 2.67 -11.29
C GLY A 162 26.31 2.62 -9.86
N LYS A 163 26.81 3.74 -9.31
CA LYS A 163 27.24 3.80 -7.91
C LYS A 163 26.03 3.65 -6.99
N PRO A 164 26.06 2.76 -5.98
CA PRO A 164 25.03 2.75 -4.95
C PRO A 164 25.12 4.00 -4.07
N ASP A 165 24.02 4.31 -3.37
CA ASP A 165 23.98 5.31 -2.30
C ASP A 165 24.39 6.74 -2.74
N THR A 166 24.12 7.11 -4.01
CA THR A 166 24.32 8.48 -4.51
C THR A 166 23.30 9.47 -3.95
N PHE A 167 22.12 8.97 -3.63
CA PHE A 167 20.98 9.68 -3.06
C PHE A 167 20.37 8.84 -1.93
N ILE A 168 19.82 9.50 -0.91
CA ILE A 168 18.75 8.91 -0.10
C ILE A 168 17.45 9.30 -0.76
N ASP A 169 16.72 8.34 -1.32
CA ASP A 169 15.31 8.53 -1.64
C ASP A 169 14.47 8.38 -0.37
N TRP A 170 13.62 9.36 -0.11
CA TRP A 170 12.73 9.36 1.05
C TRP A 170 11.28 9.02 0.70
N TRP A 171 10.98 8.79 -0.59
CA TRP A 171 9.62 8.76 -1.13
C TRP A 171 9.15 7.38 -1.63
N SER A 172 10.03 6.49 -2.11
CA SER A 172 9.67 5.12 -2.55
C SER A 172 9.81 4.08 -1.42
N GLY A 173 8.70 3.81 -0.71
CA GLY A 173 8.62 2.78 0.33
C GLY A 173 9.37 3.16 1.61
N GLY A 174 8.81 4.12 2.34
CA GLY A 174 9.30 4.56 3.64
C GLY A 174 8.45 4.05 4.80
N ASN A 175 9.09 3.85 5.95
CA ASN A 175 8.49 3.34 7.17
C ASN A 175 8.56 4.41 8.27
N ILE A 176 7.56 4.43 9.16
CA ILE A 176 7.64 5.12 10.44
C ILE A 176 7.43 4.09 11.55
N LEU A 177 8.47 3.89 12.36
CA LEU A 177 8.42 3.05 13.55
C LEU A 177 8.12 3.95 14.75
N VAL A 178 6.91 3.88 15.28
CA VAL A 178 6.51 4.65 16.47
C VAL A 178 6.79 3.81 17.71
N TYR A 179 7.68 4.30 18.57
CA TYR A 179 7.94 3.76 19.91
C TYR A 179 7.17 4.61 20.95
N THR A 180 6.89 4.08 22.15
CA THR A 180 6.22 4.81 23.23
C THR A 180 6.77 4.46 24.62
N SER A 181 6.72 5.44 25.54
CA SER A 181 6.95 5.29 26.98
C SER A 181 5.80 5.91 27.79
N PRO A 182 5.30 5.27 28.86
CA PRO A 182 4.32 5.90 29.75
C PRO A 182 4.96 7.07 30.50
N GLY A 183 4.21 8.17 30.65
CA GLY A 183 4.62 9.39 31.33
C GLY A 183 3.87 10.62 30.82
N THR A 184 3.60 11.57 31.71
CA THR A 184 2.87 12.82 31.40
C THR A 184 3.70 14.09 31.59
N THR A 185 4.77 14.03 32.39
CA THR A 185 5.57 15.20 32.81
C THR A 185 7.07 15.07 32.53
N SER A 186 7.55 13.91 32.12
CA SER A 186 8.97 13.66 31.79
C SER A 186 9.10 12.52 30.80
N ALA A 187 9.96 12.70 29.81
CA ALA A 187 10.32 11.68 28.83
C ALA A 187 11.21 10.59 29.46
N VAL A 188 11.03 9.35 29.03
CA VAL A 188 11.87 8.21 29.39
C VAL A 188 12.10 7.38 28.13
N GLN A 189 13.30 7.46 27.54
CA GLN A 189 13.60 6.77 26.28
C GLN A 189 13.29 5.26 26.38
N PRO A 190 12.47 4.68 25.48
CA PRO A 190 12.14 3.25 25.51
C PRO A 190 13.39 2.38 25.30
N PRO A 191 13.62 1.32 26.10
CA PRO A 191 14.75 0.41 25.92
C PRO A 191 14.90 -0.18 24.51
N SER A 192 13.78 -0.45 23.82
CA SER A 192 13.78 -0.91 22.41
C SER A 192 14.29 0.17 21.45
N LEU A 193 14.03 1.44 21.73
CA LEU A 193 14.57 2.57 20.96
C LEU A 193 16.08 2.71 21.19
N THR A 194 16.53 2.64 22.45
CA THR A 194 17.97 2.62 22.79
C THR A 194 18.68 1.43 22.11
N ASN A 195 18.06 0.25 22.11
CA ASN A 195 18.56 -0.97 21.47
C ASN A 195 18.67 -0.82 19.94
N ALA A 196 17.73 -0.12 19.29
CA ALA A 196 17.81 0.20 17.87
C ALA A 196 18.90 1.25 17.57
N MET A 197 18.96 2.35 18.35
CA MET A 197 19.97 3.40 18.18
C MET A 197 21.41 2.89 18.35
N LEU A 198 21.63 1.94 19.26
CA LEU A 198 22.94 1.32 19.53
C LEU A 198 23.30 0.14 18.60
N ALA A 199 22.51 -0.12 17.55
CA ALA A 199 22.80 -1.19 16.59
C ALA A 199 24.23 -1.07 16.01
N SER A 200 25.00 -2.15 16.10
CA SER A 200 26.44 -2.13 15.77
C SER A 200 26.74 -1.84 14.30
N THR A 201 25.78 -2.08 13.41
CA THR A 201 25.82 -1.75 11.97
C THR A 201 25.49 -0.26 11.72
N GLN A 202 24.55 0.32 12.46
CA GLN A 202 24.12 1.71 12.31
C GLN A 202 25.20 2.75 12.63
N LYS A 203 25.35 3.78 11.79
CA LYS A 203 26.30 4.90 11.98
C LYS A 203 25.64 6.24 11.60
N PRO A 204 25.94 7.35 12.29
CA PRO A 204 25.62 8.69 11.80
C PRO A 204 26.20 8.91 10.40
N LEU A 205 25.44 9.60 9.54
CA LEU A 205 25.84 9.93 8.18
C LEU A 205 26.45 11.33 8.13
N THR A 206 27.64 11.45 7.53
CA THR A 206 28.20 12.74 7.12
C THR A 206 27.99 12.88 5.61
N ILE A 207 27.18 13.87 5.20
CA ILE A 207 26.99 14.23 3.79
C ILE A 207 28.27 14.89 3.28
N ALA A 208 28.68 14.61 2.04
CA ALA A 208 29.92 15.15 1.48
C ALA A 208 29.87 16.69 1.33
N SER A 209 30.98 17.35 1.65
CA SER A 209 31.14 18.79 1.43
C SER A 209 31.39 19.10 -0.05
N GLY A 210 31.01 20.31 -0.48
CA GLY A 210 31.23 20.80 -1.85
C GLY A 210 30.17 20.37 -2.88
N ILE A 211 29.16 19.58 -2.49
CA ILE A 211 27.97 19.34 -3.34
C ILE A 211 27.30 20.70 -3.63
N THR A 212 27.04 20.98 -4.90
CA THR A 212 26.48 22.25 -5.40
C THR A 212 25.36 21.97 -6.41
N PRO A 213 24.11 22.45 -6.21
CA PRO A 213 23.62 23.18 -5.04
C PRO A 213 23.74 22.38 -3.73
N ALA A 214 23.62 23.05 -2.58
CA ALA A 214 23.73 22.38 -1.28
C ALA A 214 22.62 21.33 -1.12
N PRO A 215 22.90 20.12 -0.59
CA PRO A 215 21.91 19.06 -0.46
C PRO A 215 20.74 19.47 0.43
N ILE A 216 19.52 19.25 -0.07
CA ILE A 216 18.33 19.42 0.75
C ILE A 216 18.20 18.21 1.67
N VAL A 217 18.14 18.48 2.97
CA VAL A 217 17.97 17.49 4.05
C VAL A 217 16.59 17.65 4.68
N PRO A 218 16.03 16.60 5.30
CA PRO A 218 14.78 16.73 6.04
C PRO A 218 14.92 17.71 7.22
N THR A 219 13.86 18.43 7.55
CA THR A 219 13.83 19.39 8.67
C THR A 219 12.63 19.12 9.58
N CYS A 220 12.68 19.56 10.85
CA CYS A 220 11.62 19.37 11.84
C CYS A 220 11.32 20.69 12.55
N VAL A 221 10.04 21.01 12.72
CA VAL A 221 9.55 22.04 13.63
C VAL A 221 8.43 21.45 14.49
N GLY A 222 8.30 21.88 15.75
CA GLY A 222 7.15 21.49 16.57
C GLY A 222 5.87 22.17 16.11
N VAL A 223 4.74 21.54 16.40
CA VAL A 223 3.39 22.06 16.16
C VAL A 223 2.50 21.80 17.38
N GLN A 224 1.45 22.60 17.53
CA GLN A 224 0.41 22.40 18.55
C GLN A 224 -0.68 21.47 18.02
N SER A 225 -1.19 20.59 18.88
CA SER A 225 -2.40 19.84 18.57
C SER A 225 -3.63 20.76 18.48
N LYS A 226 -4.62 20.38 17.66
CA LYS A 226 -5.96 20.98 17.67
C LYS A 226 -6.77 20.58 18.92
N PHE A 227 -6.42 19.48 19.60
CA PHE A 227 -7.10 18.97 20.79
C PHE A 227 -7.04 19.98 21.94
N GLN A 228 -5.83 20.46 22.25
CA GLN A 228 -5.59 21.57 23.18
C GLN A 228 -4.41 22.42 22.67
N PRO A 229 -4.59 23.74 22.43
CA PRO A 229 -3.49 24.64 22.08
C PRO A 229 -2.58 24.99 23.28
N SER A 230 -2.73 24.28 24.40
CA SER A 230 -1.80 24.23 25.52
C SER A 230 -1.58 22.74 25.82
N PRO A 231 -0.36 22.19 25.80
CA PRO A 231 0.94 22.87 25.80
C PRO A 231 1.30 23.61 24.49
N PRO A 232 2.32 24.50 24.52
CA PRO A 232 2.87 25.13 23.33
C PRO A 232 3.61 24.12 22.43
N ALA A 233 3.88 24.52 21.18
CA ALA A 233 4.70 23.73 20.26
C ALA A 233 6.10 23.47 20.85
N ILE A 234 6.56 22.22 20.73
CA ILE A 234 7.88 21.80 21.21
C ILE A 234 9.00 22.29 20.28
N THR A 235 10.23 22.31 20.79
CA THR A 235 11.42 22.47 19.92
C THR A 235 11.85 21.07 19.48
N CYS A 236 11.99 20.81 18.17
CA CYS A 236 12.57 19.55 17.71
C CYS A 236 14.04 19.43 18.09
N GLU A 237 14.49 18.23 18.40
CA GLU A 237 15.93 17.91 18.41
C GLU A 237 16.49 18.01 16.97
N PRO A 238 17.76 18.42 16.79
CA PRO A 238 18.38 18.48 15.47
C PRO A 238 18.37 17.11 14.78
N LEU A 239 17.70 17.00 13.63
CA LEU A 239 17.60 15.75 12.88
C LEU A 239 18.98 15.26 12.46
N THR A 240 19.35 14.08 12.93
CA THR A 240 20.57 13.38 12.50
C THR A 240 20.17 12.23 11.59
N ILE A 241 20.71 12.21 10.38
CA ILE A 241 20.57 11.07 9.46
C ILE A 241 21.56 9.99 9.89
N TYR A 242 21.08 8.76 9.98
CA TYR A 242 21.88 7.56 10.18
C TYR A 242 21.81 6.69 8.92
N LYS A 243 22.85 5.89 8.69
CA LYS A 243 22.87 4.80 7.72
C LYS A 243 23.09 3.46 8.41
N ASP A 244 22.55 2.40 7.85
CA ASP A 244 22.63 1.04 8.36
C ASP A 244 22.63 0.02 7.20
N THR A 245 23.24 -1.14 7.41
CA THR A 245 23.17 -2.29 6.48
C THR A 245 22.00 -3.22 6.80
N ALA A 246 21.27 -2.98 7.89
CA ALA A 246 20.11 -3.76 8.32
C ALA A 246 18.86 -2.88 8.54
N SER A 247 17.67 -3.47 8.36
CA SER A 247 16.39 -2.89 8.79
C SER A 247 16.21 -2.96 10.30
N SER A 248 15.29 -2.15 10.86
CA SER A 248 15.00 -2.19 12.30
C SER A 248 14.41 -3.54 12.71
N PRO A 249 14.77 -4.11 13.87
CA PRO A 249 14.26 -5.41 14.30
C PRO A 249 12.81 -5.30 14.79
N ALA A 250 11.93 -6.16 14.27
CA ALA A 250 10.50 -6.15 14.58
C ALA A 250 10.16 -6.49 16.04
N ASN A 251 11.11 -7.04 16.81
CA ASN A 251 10.93 -7.51 18.18
C ASN A 251 10.81 -6.40 19.23
N GLY A 252 11.28 -5.20 18.90
CA GLY A 252 11.16 -4.04 19.77
C GLY A 252 9.70 -3.62 19.98
N GLY A 253 9.45 -2.95 21.11
CA GLY A 253 8.21 -2.21 21.36
C GLY A 253 8.11 -1.01 20.43
N SER A 254 7.58 -1.23 19.24
CA SER A 254 7.23 -0.26 18.21
C SER A 254 6.01 -0.74 17.41
N GLN A 255 5.32 0.18 16.75
CA GLN A 255 4.34 -0.11 15.70
C GLN A 255 4.88 0.40 14.37
N LEU A 256 4.68 -0.39 13.32
CA LEU A 256 4.96 -0.01 11.95
C LEU A 256 3.79 0.78 11.36
N LEU A 257 4.12 1.91 10.74
CA LEU A 257 3.31 2.65 9.77
C LEU A 257 4.11 2.67 8.46
N GLU A 258 3.46 2.58 7.31
CA GLU A 258 4.14 2.52 6.02
C GLU A 258 3.61 3.61 5.07
N TYR A 259 4.46 4.10 4.17
CA TYR A 259 4.11 5.17 3.25
C TYR A 259 4.91 5.13 1.93
N THR A 260 4.33 5.70 0.87
CA THR A 260 4.99 6.05 -0.38
C THR A 260 4.48 7.43 -0.84
N LEU A 261 5.39 8.29 -1.28
CA LEU A 261 5.10 9.68 -1.62
C LEU A 261 5.29 9.93 -3.11
N GLY A 262 4.29 10.51 -3.76
CA GLY A 262 4.18 10.58 -5.21
C GLY A 262 3.90 9.21 -5.85
N ALA A 263 3.49 9.22 -7.12
CA ALA A 263 3.14 8.00 -7.86
C ALA A 263 3.77 7.99 -9.26
N ARG A 264 4.24 6.82 -9.71
CA ARG A 264 4.92 6.62 -10.99
C ARG A 264 3.93 6.11 -12.05
N ASN A 265 3.86 6.75 -13.23
CA ASN A 265 2.94 6.29 -14.28
C ASN A 265 3.47 4.99 -14.89
N VAL A 266 2.77 3.88 -14.61
CA VAL A 266 3.13 2.54 -15.08
C VAL A 266 2.56 2.16 -16.45
N ASN A 267 1.57 2.88 -16.99
CA ASN A 267 0.81 2.45 -18.17
C ASN A 267 0.21 3.62 -18.96
N VAL A 268 0.95 4.22 -19.91
CA VAL A 268 0.41 4.67 -21.23
C VAL A 268 1.53 5.15 -22.17
N ALA A 269 2.50 4.29 -22.51
CA ALA A 269 3.27 4.51 -23.75
C ALA A 269 2.29 4.31 -24.94
N PRO A 270 1.98 5.33 -25.78
CA PRO A 270 1.05 5.15 -26.88
C PRO A 270 1.57 4.09 -27.85
N ARG A 271 0.68 3.31 -28.47
CA ARG A 271 1.10 2.26 -29.43
C ARG A 271 1.95 2.89 -30.55
N GLY A 272 3.23 2.51 -30.62
CA GLY A 272 4.24 3.10 -31.52
C GLY A 272 5.29 3.98 -30.83
N ALA A 273 5.14 4.29 -29.54
CA ALA A 273 6.13 5.00 -28.74
C ALA A 273 7.25 4.05 -28.26
N THR A 274 8.39 4.03 -28.95
CA THR A 274 9.47 3.07 -28.68
C THR A 274 10.34 3.41 -27.47
N ASP A 275 10.46 4.69 -27.08
CA ASP A 275 11.29 5.11 -25.93
C ASP A 275 10.92 6.47 -25.30
N TRP A 276 9.92 7.20 -25.83
CA TRP A 276 9.77 8.64 -25.56
C TRP A 276 9.01 9.04 -24.29
N ILE A 277 8.32 8.11 -23.61
CA ILE A 277 7.80 8.39 -22.26
C ILE A 277 8.93 8.16 -21.25
N ALA A 278 9.59 9.27 -20.92
CA ALA A 278 10.22 9.43 -19.62
C ALA A 278 9.16 9.19 -18.54
N TRP A 279 9.51 8.36 -17.56
CA TRP A 279 8.59 7.96 -16.49
C TRP A 279 8.19 9.17 -15.65
N TRP A 280 6.92 9.58 -15.72
CA TRP A 280 6.44 10.70 -14.92
C TRP A 280 6.15 10.28 -13.49
N LEU A 281 6.61 11.10 -12.54
CA LEU A 281 6.22 11.07 -11.14
C LEU A 281 5.13 12.13 -10.93
N ASP A 282 3.91 11.71 -10.59
CA ASP A 282 2.95 12.60 -9.92
C ASP A 282 3.48 12.92 -8.54
N THR A 283 4.00 14.14 -8.36
CA THR A 283 4.55 14.63 -7.09
C THR A 283 3.47 15.08 -6.10
N SER A 284 2.19 14.81 -6.37
CA SER A 284 1.03 15.17 -5.54
C SER A 284 0.19 13.98 -5.06
N ASN A 285 0.64 12.75 -5.33
CA ASN A 285 0.06 11.53 -4.78
C ASN A 285 0.63 11.22 -3.39
N VAL A 286 -0.13 10.56 -2.52
CA VAL A 286 0.34 9.98 -1.26
C VAL A 286 -0.33 8.62 -1.07
N ASP A 287 0.43 7.64 -0.62
CA ASP A 287 0.01 6.27 -0.39
C ASP A 287 0.49 5.88 1.01
N PHE A 288 -0.38 5.36 1.88
CA PHE A 288 -0.01 5.06 3.26
C PHE A 288 -0.99 4.12 3.98
N ASP A 289 -0.49 3.46 5.02
CA ASP A 289 -1.28 2.58 5.87
C ASP A 289 -0.73 2.48 7.31
N VAL A 290 -1.60 2.00 8.21
CA VAL A 290 -1.21 1.58 9.56
C VAL A 290 -1.00 0.06 9.54
N SER A 291 0.24 -0.36 9.32
CA SER A 291 0.59 -1.76 9.02
C SER A 291 0.49 -2.67 10.23
N TYR A 292 -0.70 -3.27 10.39
CA TYR A 292 -0.88 -4.42 11.28
C TYR A 292 -0.66 -5.77 10.56
N VAL A 293 -0.17 -5.76 9.30
CA VAL A 293 0.20 -6.96 8.51
C VAL A 293 1.14 -7.87 9.29
N ASN A 294 2.21 -7.29 9.86
CA ASN A 294 3.24 -8.05 10.55
C ASN A 294 2.95 -8.20 12.05
N HIS A 295 2.47 -7.13 12.68
CA HIS A 295 2.24 -7.09 14.12
C HIS A 295 1.28 -5.99 14.56
N VAL A 296 0.57 -6.26 15.66
CA VAL A 296 -0.31 -5.29 16.32
C VAL A 296 0.25 -4.91 17.69
N TRP A 297 0.48 -3.61 17.89
CA TRP A 297 1.07 -3.07 19.11
C TRP A 297 0.32 -1.88 19.70
N MET A 298 0.21 -0.77 18.97
CA MET A 298 -0.35 0.48 19.49
C MET A 298 -1.26 1.14 18.46
N PRO A 299 -2.16 2.06 18.87
CA PRO A 299 -2.96 2.84 17.95
C PRO A 299 -2.13 3.91 17.25
N ALA A 300 -2.46 4.13 15.99
CA ALA A 300 -2.25 5.37 15.26
C ALA A 300 -3.39 5.47 14.24
N VAL A 301 -3.71 6.68 13.80
CA VAL A 301 -4.46 6.93 12.56
C VAL A 301 -3.60 7.72 11.58
N MET A 302 -3.88 7.55 10.29
CA MET A 302 -3.24 8.31 9.22
C MET A 302 -4.28 8.87 8.26
N GLY A 303 -4.07 10.11 7.82
CA GLY A 303 -4.87 10.80 6.81
C GLY A 303 -4.00 11.72 5.94
N PRO A 304 -4.41 12.07 4.72
CA PRO A 304 -3.60 12.89 3.83
C PRO A 304 -3.53 14.35 4.31
N TYR A 305 -2.45 15.05 3.95
CA TYR A 305 -2.28 16.48 4.25
C TYR A 305 -2.64 17.35 3.04
N LEU A 306 -3.37 18.44 3.28
CA LEU A 306 -4.00 19.31 2.29
C LEU A 306 -4.99 18.56 1.37
N ASN A 307 -5.77 17.67 1.98
CA ASN A 307 -6.87 16.93 1.37
C ASN A 307 -7.90 16.49 2.43
N ASP A 308 -9.11 17.04 2.37
CA ASP A 308 -10.25 16.66 3.24
C ASP A 308 -11.21 15.66 2.58
N GLN A 309 -10.83 15.04 1.46
CA GLN A 309 -11.71 14.14 0.68
C GLN A 309 -11.60 12.68 1.06
N VAL A 310 -10.42 12.21 1.44
CA VAL A 310 -10.16 10.81 1.78
C VAL A 310 -10.10 10.67 3.29
N GLY A 311 -10.82 9.68 3.83
CA GLY A 311 -10.89 9.42 5.27
C GLY A 311 -9.70 8.63 5.80
N TYR A 312 -9.58 8.52 7.12
CA TYR A 312 -8.40 7.94 7.77
C TYR A 312 -8.37 6.40 7.75
N THR A 313 -7.16 5.86 7.80
CA THR A 313 -6.87 4.46 8.19
C THR A 313 -6.37 4.41 9.64
N GLY A 314 -6.61 3.30 10.34
CA GLY A 314 -6.06 3.05 11.67
C GLY A 314 -7.06 3.19 12.83
N ALA A 315 -6.51 3.34 14.05
CA ALA A 315 -7.22 3.16 15.31
C ALA A 315 -7.33 4.48 16.11
N PRO A 316 -8.50 5.14 16.16
CA PRO A 316 -8.70 6.45 16.80
C PRO A 316 -8.95 6.31 18.31
N GLN A 317 -7.94 5.83 19.06
CA GLN A 317 -8.06 5.55 20.49
C GLN A 317 -6.73 5.69 21.21
N THR A 318 -6.75 5.93 22.53
CA THR A 318 -5.53 6.00 23.36
C THR A 318 -4.82 4.64 23.45
N ILE A 319 -3.52 4.67 23.68
CA ILE A 319 -2.66 3.50 23.88
C ILE A 319 -3.22 2.62 25.01
N ASP A 320 -3.66 3.21 26.12
CA ASP A 320 -4.27 2.46 27.22
C ASP A 320 -5.58 1.76 26.81
N THR A 321 -6.44 2.42 26.01
CA THR A 321 -7.68 1.83 25.51
C THR A 321 -7.39 0.66 24.55
N PHE A 322 -6.42 0.84 23.66
CA PHE A 322 -5.96 -0.17 22.70
C PHE A 322 -5.33 -1.39 23.39
N LYS A 323 -4.49 -1.16 24.41
CA LYS A 323 -3.98 -2.25 25.28
C LYS A 323 -5.11 -2.91 26.07
N GLY A 324 -6.16 -2.16 26.41
CA GLY A 324 -7.32 -2.60 27.17
C GLY A 324 -7.14 -2.52 28.70
N PRO A 325 -8.22 -2.70 29.47
CA PRO A 325 -8.20 -2.74 30.94
C PRO A 325 -7.48 -3.97 31.51
N SER A 326 -7.06 -3.89 32.77
CA SER A 326 -6.28 -4.96 33.45
C SER A 326 -7.05 -6.26 33.65
N ASP A 327 -8.39 -6.21 33.73
CA ASP A 327 -9.26 -7.39 33.73
C ASP A 327 -9.24 -8.14 32.39
N GLY A 328 -8.88 -7.48 31.28
CA GLY A 328 -8.88 -8.03 29.93
C GLY A 328 -10.27 -8.10 29.30
N SER A 329 -11.18 -7.20 29.65
CA SER A 329 -12.52 -7.11 29.06
C SER A 329 -12.54 -6.53 27.63
N SER A 330 -11.47 -5.86 27.17
CA SER A 330 -11.31 -5.42 25.78
C SER A 330 -9.84 -5.34 25.32
N GLY A 331 -9.62 -5.08 24.03
CA GLY A 331 -8.33 -4.72 23.43
C GLY A 331 -7.30 -5.85 23.42
N LEU A 332 -6.01 -5.50 23.38
CA LEU A 332 -4.94 -6.52 23.34
C LEU A 332 -4.96 -7.47 24.55
N LYS A 333 -5.37 -7.00 25.75
CA LYS A 333 -5.52 -7.85 26.94
C LYS A 333 -6.70 -8.81 26.86
N TYR A 334 -7.76 -8.50 26.10
CA TYR A 334 -8.82 -9.47 25.79
C TYR A 334 -8.32 -10.61 24.90
N PHE A 335 -7.58 -10.28 23.85
CA PHE A 335 -6.95 -11.28 22.99
C PHE A 335 -6.02 -12.20 23.80
N GLN A 336 -5.17 -11.63 24.65
CA GLN A 336 -4.22 -12.36 25.49
C GLN A 336 -4.87 -13.43 26.40
N LYS A 337 -6.13 -13.24 26.80
CA LYS A 337 -6.81 -14.04 27.84
C LYS A 337 -7.91 -14.98 27.35
N THR A 338 -8.43 -14.82 26.14
CA THR A 338 -9.65 -15.52 25.69
C THR A 338 -9.37 -16.72 24.79
N ASN A 339 -10.12 -16.90 23.69
CA ASN A 339 -10.09 -18.11 22.85
C ASN A 339 -8.75 -18.33 22.12
N VAL A 340 -7.80 -17.40 22.29
CA VAL A 340 -6.44 -17.41 21.74
C VAL A 340 -5.37 -17.21 22.81
N ALA A 341 -5.69 -17.52 24.07
CA ALA A 341 -4.72 -17.57 25.16
C ALA A 341 -3.51 -18.47 24.77
N GLY A 342 -2.29 -17.95 24.97
CA GLY A 342 -1.07 -18.60 24.49
C GLY A 342 -0.67 -18.26 23.05
N TRP A 343 -1.24 -17.21 22.44
CA TRP A 343 -0.68 -16.62 21.21
C TRP A 343 0.75 -16.11 21.48
N PRO A 344 1.72 -16.33 20.55
CA PRO A 344 3.08 -15.83 20.70
C PRO A 344 3.12 -14.31 20.89
N GLN A 345 4.10 -13.82 21.64
CA GLN A 345 4.35 -12.39 21.82
C GLN A 345 5.81 -12.07 21.49
N TYR A 346 6.07 -10.83 21.06
CA TYR A 346 7.43 -10.39 20.79
C TYR A 346 8.24 -10.19 22.07
N TYR A 347 9.51 -10.52 22.00
CA TYR A 347 10.47 -10.53 23.09
C TYR A 347 11.75 -9.79 22.66
N ASP A 348 12.19 -8.82 23.47
CA ASP A 348 13.48 -8.16 23.29
C ASP A 348 14.44 -8.46 24.45
N ASN A 349 15.64 -8.88 24.09
CA ASN A 349 16.76 -9.14 25.00
C ASN A 349 17.77 -7.99 25.05
N TYR A 350 17.50 -6.90 24.32
CA TYR A 350 18.27 -5.67 24.27
C TYR A 350 19.76 -5.91 23.94
N SER A 351 19.99 -6.79 22.96
CA SER A 351 21.30 -7.35 22.62
C SER A 351 22.35 -6.33 22.15
N ASN A 352 21.95 -5.17 21.62
CA ASN A 352 22.88 -4.09 21.26
C ASN A 352 23.28 -3.24 22.48
N ILE A 353 22.49 -3.23 23.56
CA ILE A 353 22.82 -2.46 24.76
C ILE A 353 23.97 -3.16 25.52
N PRO A 354 25.04 -2.45 25.93
CA PRO A 354 26.15 -3.01 26.70
C PRO A 354 25.68 -3.77 27.94
N ALA A 355 26.25 -4.96 28.21
CA ALA A 355 25.76 -5.87 29.23
C ALA A 355 25.73 -5.30 30.67
N ASN A 356 26.52 -4.25 30.95
CA ASN A 356 26.55 -3.54 32.22
C ASN A 356 25.46 -2.45 32.38
N THR A 357 24.79 -2.05 31.29
CA THR A 357 23.67 -1.10 31.29
C THR A 357 22.40 -1.68 30.65
N ARG A 358 22.42 -2.97 30.29
CA ARG A 358 21.31 -3.68 29.65
C ARG A 358 20.15 -3.89 30.64
N PRO A 359 18.92 -3.45 30.31
CA PRO A 359 17.76 -3.75 31.12
C PRO A 359 17.35 -5.23 31.01
N PRO A 360 16.60 -5.78 31.97
CA PRO A 360 16.07 -7.14 31.89
C PRO A 360 15.24 -7.35 30.63
N ALA A 361 15.41 -8.50 29.97
CA ALA A 361 14.68 -8.84 28.75
C ALA A 361 13.17 -8.82 28.97
N PHE A 362 12.41 -8.38 27.97
CA PHE A 362 11.00 -8.01 28.11
C PHE A 362 10.12 -8.62 27.03
N THR A 363 8.97 -9.15 27.44
CA THR A 363 7.90 -9.59 26.53
C THR A 363 6.89 -8.47 26.36
N TYR A 364 6.74 -7.97 25.14
CA TYR A 364 5.75 -6.94 24.84
C TYR A 364 4.35 -7.55 24.70
N LEU A 365 3.34 -6.81 25.15
CA LEU A 365 1.97 -6.99 24.67
C LEU A 365 1.90 -6.46 23.22
N LYS A 366 2.45 -7.27 22.32
CA LYS A 366 2.65 -7.09 20.87
C LYS A 366 2.46 -8.47 20.24
N PHE A 367 1.47 -8.64 19.38
CA PHE A 367 1.20 -9.93 18.75
C PHE A 367 1.68 -9.92 17.29
N PRO A 368 2.43 -10.94 16.83
CA PRO A 368 2.66 -11.18 15.41
C PRO A 368 1.38 -11.71 14.75
N SER A 369 1.23 -11.42 13.46
CA SER A 369 0.18 -11.99 12.62
C SER A 369 0.46 -13.45 12.26
N LEU A 370 -0.54 -14.13 11.70
CA LEU A 370 -0.36 -15.48 11.15
C LEU A 370 0.66 -15.52 10.00
N LEU A 371 0.77 -14.45 9.20
CA LEU A 371 1.79 -14.32 8.16
C LEU A 371 3.19 -14.43 8.76
N VAL A 372 3.51 -13.66 9.80
CA VAL A 372 4.83 -13.72 10.46
C VAL A 372 5.04 -15.04 11.18
N ILE A 373 4.05 -15.52 11.95
CA ILE A 373 4.14 -16.78 12.70
C ILE A 373 4.48 -17.95 11.79
N PHE A 374 3.73 -18.14 10.70
CA PHE A 374 3.95 -19.29 9.83
C PHE A 374 5.13 -19.12 8.87
N GLN A 375 5.47 -17.89 8.46
CA GLN A 375 6.72 -17.60 7.74
C GLN A 375 7.95 -17.99 8.59
N GLN A 376 7.99 -17.60 9.86
CA GLN A 376 9.09 -17.96 10.76
C GLN A 376 9.11 -19.46 11.06
N LEU A 377 7.95 -20.10 11.28
CA LEU A 377 7.88 -21.55 11.47
C LEU A 377 8.30 -22.36 10.23
N ALA A 378 8.16 -21.82 9.02
CA ALA A 378 8.68 -22.42 7.79
C ALA A 378 10.20 -22.19 7.58
N GLY A 379 10.85 -21.37 8.42
CA GLY A 379 12.28 -21.07 8.36
C GLY A 379 13.19 -22.20 8.84
N ALA A 380 14.50 -21.94 8.86
CA ALA A 380 15.50 -22.93 9.28
C ALA A 380 15.82 -22.92 10.78
N ASN A 381 15.56 -21.82 11.48
CA ASN A 381 16.00 -21.56 12.85
C ASN A 381 14.82 -21.16 13.76
N PRO A 382 14.82 -21.51 15.06
CA PRO A 382 13.83 -21.02 16.02
C PRO A 382 13.68 -19.49 15.99
N PRO A 383 12.46 -18.93 16.09
CA PRO A 383 12.25 -17.52 16.33
C PRO A 383 12.99 -17.08 17.59
N SER A 384 13.96 -16.17 17.43
CA SER A 384 14.70 -15.57 18.54
C SER A 384 13.96 -14.39 19.18
N ASP A 385 12.91 -13.93 18.51
CA ASP A 385 12.10 -12.75 18.79
C ASP A 385 10.68 -13.05 19.28
N LEU A 386 10.21 -14.30 19.21
CA LEU A 386 8.90 -14.72 19.73
C LEU A 386 9.03 -15.64 20.95
N VAL A 387 8.15 -15.45 21.92
CA VAL A 387 8.10 -16.24 23.16
C VAL A 387 6.72 -16.90 23.38
N PRO A 388 6.66 -18.17 23.83
CA PRO A 388 7.76 -19.15 23.93
C PRO A 388 8.42 -19.45 22.56
N ALA A 389 9.72 -19.69 22.54
CA ALA A 389 10.41 -20.05 21.30
C ALA A 389 10.10 -21.51 20.89
N ILE A 390 9.83 -21.74 19.60
CA ILE A 390 9.51 -23.06 19.01
C ILE A 390 10.49 -23.36 17.88
N SER A 391 10.87 -24.63 17.69
CA SER A 391 11.75 -25.02 16.58
C SER A 391 10.96 -25.31 15.28
N PRO A 392 11.30 -24.68 14.14
CA PRO A 392 10.84 -25.09 12.81
C PRO A 392 11.09 -26.55 12.48
N THR A 393 12.14 -27.17 13.04
CA THR A 393 12.40 -28.60 12.84
C THR A 393 11.34 -29.49 13.47
N ASP A 394 10.50 -28.97 14.37
CA ASP A 394 9.35 -29.68 14.95
C ASP A 394 8.04 -29.34 14.22
N TRP A 395 7.90 -28.13 13.67
CA TRP A 395 6.84 -27.76 12.72
C TRP A 395 6.90 -28.61 11.44
N ALA A 396 8.11 -28.85 10.91
CA ALA A 396 8.33 -29.67 9.73
C ALA A 396 7.92 -31.15 9.91
N LYS A 397 7.67 -31.62 11.15
CA LYS A 397 7.26 -33.00 11.48
C LYS A 397 5.74 -33.18 11.53
N GLY A 398 4.96 -32.13 11.24
CA GLY A 398 3.50 -32.09 11.39
C GLY A 398 3.08 -31.20 12.56
N PRO A 399 2.04 -31.55 13.34
CA PRO A 399 1.64 -30.82 14.55
C PRO A 399 1.88 -31.64 15.85
N PRO A 400 3.12 -31.89 16.31
CA PRO A 400 3.36 -32.66 17.53
C PRO A 400 3.12 -31.82 18.79
N ALA A 401 3.38 -32.42 19.95
CA ALA A 401 3.32 -31.77 21.26
C ALA A 401 4.22 -30.52 21.42
N SER A 402 5.13 -30.23 20.48
CA SER A 402 5.93 -29.00 20.43
C SER A 402 5.09 -27.74 20.24
N LEU A 403 4.00 -27.80 19.45
CA LEU A 403 3.08 -26.67 19.27
C LEU A 403 2.17 -26.41 20.48
N ALA A 404 2.19 -27.26 21.51
CA ALA A 404 1.45 -27.02 22.76
C ALA A 404 1.93 -25.77 23.51
N ALA A 405 3.10 -25.22 23.14
CA ALA A 405 3.56 -23.92 23.61
C ALA A 405 2.80 -22.73 22.98
N TRP A 406 2.21 -22.90 21.78
CA TRP A 406 1.30 -21.95 21.12
C TRP A 406 -0.05 -22.62 20.79
N PRO A 407 -0.90 -22.95 21.78
CA PRO A 407 -2.16 -23.67 21.57
C PRO A 407 -3.09 -23.14 20.47
N PRO A 408 -3.24 -21.80 20.26
CA PRO A 408 -4.10 -21.29 19.19
C PRO A 408 -3.59 -21.66 17.80
N ILE A 409 -2.27 -21.66 17.61
CA ILE A 409 -1.60 -21.96 16.34
C ILE A 409 -1.67 -23.47 16.05
N GLN A 410 -1.55 -24.31 17.09
CA GLN A 410 -1.85 -25.74 17.00
C GLN A 410 -3.32 -25.99 16.64
N GLY A 411 -4.24 -25.20 17.20
CA GLY A 411 -5.67 -25.24 16.89
C GLY A 411 -5.95 -24.94 15.41
N LEU A 412 -5.37 -23.87 14.86
CA LEU A 412 -5.52 -23.50 13.45
C LEU A 412 -4.99 -24.57 12.49
N TYR A 413 -3.84 -25.19 12.78
CA TYR A 413 -3.33 -26.35 12.03
C TYR A 413 -4.31 -27.52 12.08
N THR A 414 -4.70 -27.92 13.29
CA THR A 414 -5.56 -29.09 13.53
C THR A 414 -6.91 -28.91 12.85
N ASN A 415 -7.47 -27.71 12.91
CA ASN A 415 -8.69 -27.36 12.21
C ASN A 415 -8.54 -27.41 10.68
N TRP A 416 -7.45 -26.88 10.10
CA TRP A 416 -7.19 -27.02 8.66
C TRP A 416 -7.16 -28.50 8.23
N ILE A 417 -6.47 -29.37 8.97
CA ILE A 417 -6.46 -30.81 8.67
C ILE A 417 -7.85 -31.43 8.84
N ASN A 418 -8.58 -31.11 9.90
CA ASN A 418 -9.91 -31.65 10.15
C ASN A 418 -10.93 -31.27 9.08
N TYR A 419 -10.82 -30.09 8.47
CA TYR A 419 -11.79 -29.57 7.50
C TYR A 419 -11.30 -29.68 6.05
N ALA A 420 -10.13 -29.16 5.69
CA ALA A 420 -9.59 -29.23 4.34
C ALA A 420 -8.85 -30.56 4.04
N GLY A 421 -8.28 -31.22 5.06
CA GLY A 421 -7.47 -32.44 4.92
C GLY A 421 -6.00 -32.15 4.60
N THR A 422 -5.15 -33.18 4.74
CA THR A 422 -3.71 -33.10 4.41
C THR A 422 -3.47 -32.78 2.93
N TYR A 423 -2.27 -32.34 2.55
CA TYR A 423 -1.91 -31.98 1.16
C TYR A 423 -2.22 -33.08 0.12
N SER A 424 -2.28 -34.34 0.55
CA SER A 424 -2.59 -35.54 -0.25
C SER A 424 -3.93 -36.22 0.08
N GLY A 425 -4.69 -35.71 1.07
CA GLY A 425 -5.90 -36.35 1.59
C GLY A 425 -7.09 -35.38 1.76
N TYR A 426 -8.27 -35.93 2.03
CA TYR A 426 -9.50 -35.17 2.25
C TYR A 426 -9.79 -34.99 3.74
N GLY A 427 -10.34 -33.84 4.11
CA GLY A 427 -10.87 -33.58 5.45
C GLY A 427 -12.36 -33.89 5.53
N SER A 428 -13.06 -33.29 6.49
CA SER A 428 -14.51 -33.39 6.59
C SER A 428 -15.26 -32.58 5.50
N CYS A 429 -14.67 -31.50 4.96
CA CYS A 429 -15.17 -30.88 3.73
C CYS A 429 -14.87 -31.82 2.54
N GLN A 430 -15.91 -32.51 2.06
CA GLN A 430 -15.78 -33.54 1.02
C GLN A 430 -15.54 -32.95 -0.39
N GLY A 431 -14.79 -33.69 -1.21
CA GLY A 431 -14.59 -33.42 -2.63
C GLY A 431 -13.39 -32.54 -2.96
N THR A 432 -13.34 -32.09 -4.21
CA THR A 432 -12.29 -31.21 -4.76
C THR A 432 -12.91 -29.91 -5.28
N TYR A 433 -12.20 -28.79 -5.17
CA TYR A 433 -12.55 -27.58 -5.90
C TYR A 433 -11.99 -27.62 -7.33
N THR A 434 -12.84 -27.36 -8.33
CA THR A 434 -12.43 -27.15 -9.72
C THR A 434 -12.42 -25.66 -10.01
N PRO A 435 -11.36 -25.08 -10.62
CA PRO A 435 -11.29 -23.66 -10.93
C PRO A 435 -12.50 -23.17 -11.74
N GLY A 436 -13.11 -22.08 -11.28
CA GLY A 436 -14.28 -21.47 -11.91
C GLY A 436 -15.61 -21.87 -11.29
N ASN A 437 -15.67 -22.97 -10.53
CA ASN A 437 -16.84 -23.29 -9.69
C ASN A 437 -17.11 -22.15 -8.70
N ASP A 438 -18.38 -21.97 -8.34
CA ASP A 438 -18.77 -20.93 -7.38
C ASP A 438 -18.42 -21.30 -5.93
N ILE A 439 -18.10 -20.29 -5.12
CA ILE A 439 -17.56 -20.44 -3.76
C ILE A 439 -18.56 -19.84 -2.78
N ASN A 440 -19.68 -20.55 -2.60
CA ASN A 440 -20.85 -20.06 -1.88
C ASN A 440 -20.95 -20.60 -0.43
N THR A 441 -20.02 -21.47 -0.02
CA THR A 441 -19.95 -22.03 1.33
C THR A 441 -18.53 -21.97 1.90
N TRP A 442 -18.43 -21.97 3.22
CA TRP A 442 -17.15 -21.97 3.93
C TRP A 442 -16.28 -23.20 3.57
N CYS A 443 -16.87 -24.40 3.43
CA CYS A 443 -16.12 -25.58 2.98
C CYS A 443 -15.60 -25.45 1.55
N THR A 444 -16.42 -24.93 0.61
CA THR A 444 -15.94 -24.67 -0.76
C THR A 444 -14.83 -23.64 -0.79
N ALA A 445 -14.82 -22.67 0.14
CA ALA A 445 -13.76 -21.68 0.25
C ALA A 445 -12.43 -22.30 0.70
N LEU A 446 -12.41 -23.14 1.75
CA LEU A 446 -11.20 -23.85 2.16
C LEU A 446 -10.64 -24.76 1.05
N LEU A 447 -11.52 -25.53 0.39
CA LEU A 447 -11.11 -26.42 -0.70
C LEU A 447 -10.58 -25.64 -1.91
N ALA A 448 -11.07 -24.43 -2.18
CA ALA A 448 -10.56 -23.55 -3.22
C ALA A 448 -9.15 -23.02 -2.91
N GLN A 449 -8.87 -22.60 -1.67
CA GLN A 449 -7.51 -22.19 -1.27
C GLN A 449 -6.52 -23.36 -1.41
N LYS A 450 -6.91 -24.55 -0.94
CA LYS A 450 -6.11 -25.77 -1.06
C LYS A 450 -5.83 -26.12 -2.52
N ALA A 451 -6.83 -26.04 -3.40
CA ALA A 451 -6.67 -26.31 -4.82
C ALA A 451 -5.72 -25.31 -5.51
N LEU A 452 -5.82 -24.01 -5.19
CA LEU A 452 -4.92 -22.97 -5.69
C LEU A 452 -3.47 -23.24 -5.29
N LEU A 453 -3.21 -23.47 -4.00
CA LEU A 453 -1.85 -23.66 -3.48
C LEU A 453 -1.20 -24.96 -3.96
N LEU A 454 -1.98 -26.04 -4.13
CA LEU A 454 -1.49 -27.30 -4.71
C LEU A 454 -1.20 -27.18 -6.22
N ALA A 455 -2.02 -26.44 -6.97
CA ALA A 455 -1.75 -26.14 -8.38
C ALA A 455 -0.53 -25.20 -8.55
N ASN A 456 -0.36 -24.23 -7.66
CA ASN A 456 0.80 -23.34 -7.65
C ASN A 456 2.09 -24.10 -7.28
N TYR A 457 2.03 -25.06 -6.35
CA TYR A 457 3.13 -26.00 -6.09
C TYR A 457 3.44 -26.88 -7.31
N ALA A 458 2.44 -27.36 -8.04
CA ALA A 458 2.67 -28.12 -9.27
C ALA A 458 3.37 -27.29 -10.36
N ASN A 459 3.00 -26.01 -10.52
CA ASN A 459 3.65 -25.08 -11.43
C ASN A 459 5.10 -24.77 -11.01
N TYR A 460 5.33 -24.50 -9.73
CA TYR A 460 6.65 -24.42 -9.09
C TYR A 460 7.54 -25.63 -9.41
N ARG A 461 7.04 -26.87 -9.23
CA ARG A 461 7.81 -28.08 -9.57
C ARG A 461 8.14 -28.15 -11.08
N ALA A 462 7.24 -27.70 -11.96
CA ALA A 462 7.51 -27.61 -13.40
C ALA A 462 8.59 -26.58 -13.74
N LEU A 463 8.63 -25.44 -13.05
CA LEU A 463 9.62 -24.38 -13.25
C LEU A 463 11.06 -24.82 -12.90
N PHE A 464 11.24 -25.65 -11.86
CA PHE A 464 12.53 -26.29 -11.57
C PHE A 464 12.92 -27.34 -12.61
N ASN A 465 11.98 -28.21 -13.03
CA ASN A 465 12.22 -29.19 -14.09
C ASN A 465 12.66 -28.50 -15.41
N ASN A 466 12.06 -27.34 -15.71
CA ASN A 466 12.37 -26.50 -16.87
C ASN A 466 13.57 -25.55 -16.64
N ARG A 467 14.31 -25.69 -15.52
CA ARG A 467 15.49 -24.90 -15.16
C ARG A 467 15.27 -23.37 -15.16
N THR A 468 14.04 -22.92 -14.96
CA THR A 468 13.72 -21.50 -14.78
C THR A 468 14.09 -21.03 -13.37
N CYS A 469 13.93 -21.92 -12.38
CA CYS A 469 14.34 -21.70 -11.01
C CYS A 469 15.62 -22.48 -10.68
N SER A 470 16.39 -21.99 -9.72
CA SER A 470 17.72 -22.52 -9.36
C SER A 470 17.68 -23.24 -8.02
N GLY A 471 18.24 -24.46 -7.97
CA GLY A 471 18.32 -25.26 -6.74
C GLY A 471 17.52 -26.55 -6.79
N THR A 472 17.18 -27.09 -5.62
CA THR A 472 16.22 -28.20 -5.47
C THR A 472 14.91 -27.66 -4.92
N PRO A 473 13.75 -27.93 -5.56
CA PRO A 473 12.46 -27.48 -5.01
C PRO A 473 12.16 -28.20 -3.69
N LEU A 474 11.54 -27.49 -2.75
CA LEU A 474 11.11 -28.05 -1.49
C LEU A 474 10.13 -29.22 -1.71
N THR A 475 10.12 -30.15 -0.77
CA THR A 475 9.11 -31.22 -0.71
C THR A 475 7.94 -30.72 0.11
N ILE A 476 6.76 -30.63 -0.50
CA ILE A 476 5.52 -30.21 0.17
C ILE A 476 5.25 -31.07 1.43
N SER A 477 4.81 -30.38 2.47
CA SER A 477 4.22 -30.95 3.68
C SER A 477 2.99 -30.13 4.05
N ASP A 478 2.15 -30.65 4.94
CA ASP A 478 1.02 -29.90 5.50
C ASP A 478 1.47 -28.59 6.16
N ALA A 479 2.59 -28.64 6.89
CA ALA A 479 3.19 -27.50 7.56
C ALA A 479 3.63 -26.40 6.58
N LEU A 480 4.24 -26.74 5.44
CA LEU A 480 4.57 -25.77 4.40
C LEU A 480 3.31 -25.25 3.68
N LEU A 481 2.35 -26.13 3.37
CA LEU A 481 1.09 -25.74 2.72
C LEU A 481 0.28 -24.75 3.58
N ILE A 482 0.24 -24.95 4.89
CA ILE A 482 -0.38 -24.03 5.86
C ILE A 482 0.41 -22.70 5.96
N GLY A 483 1.74 -22.73 5.79
CA GLY A 483 2.57 -21.53 5.69
C GLY A 483 2.22 -20.66 4.49
N HIS A 484 2.21 -21.25 3.30
CA HIS A 484 1.80 -20.55 2.07
C HIS A 484 0.33 -20.11 2.09
N LEU A 485 -0.55 -20.82 2.81
CA LEU A 485 -1.94 -20.42 3.02
C LEU A 485 -2.06 -19.11 3.81
N TYR A 486 -1.47 -19.03 5.01
CA TYR A 486 -1.65 -17.87 5.89
C TYR A 486 -0.73 -16.69 5.58
N GLY A 487 0.39 -16.91 4.88
CA GLY A 487 1.11 -15.83 4.21
C GLY A 487 0.49 -15.41 2.87
N PHE A 488 -0.44 -16.22 2.33
CA PHE A 488 -0.97 -16.11 0.96
C PHE A 488 0.13 -15.95 -0.11
N THR A 489 1.22 -16.72 0.03
CA THR A 489 2.42 -16.59 -0.80
C THR A 489 2.52 -17.65 -1.89
N SER A 490 3.17 -17.28 -2.99
CA SER A 490 3.58 -18.21 -4.05
C SER A 490 4.73 -19.10 -3.58
N TRP A 491 4.80 -20.35 -4.07
CA TRP A 491 5.96 -21.21 -3.84
C TRP A 491 7.14 -20.71 -4.68
N VAL A 492 8.27 -20.37 -4.06
CA VAL A 492 9.47 -19.80 -4.74
C VAL A 492 10.81 -20.28 -4.16
N GLU A 493 10.79 -20.96 -3.03
CA GLU A 493 11.94 -21.35 -2.22
C GLU A 493 12.78 -22.47 -2.84
N ALA A 494 13.97 -22.76 -2.30
CA ALA A 494 14.76 -23.95 -2.67
C ALA A 494 15.64 -24.47 -1.53
N THR A 495 15.94 -25.76 -1.56
CA THR A 495 17.07 -26.36 -0.82
C THR A 495 18.33 -26.25 -1.68
N GLY A 496 19.19 -25.30 -1.32
CA GLY A 496 20.35 -24.89 -2.13
C GLY A 496 19.94 -24.10 -3.38
N GLY A 497 20.84 -23.29 -3.93
CA GLY A 497 20.50 -22.36 -5.01
C GLY A 497 19.70 -21.14 -4.52
N SER A 498 19.11 -20.40 -5.46
CA SER A 498 18.41 -19.13 -5.21
C SER A 498 16.89 -19.20 -5.30
N GLY A 499 16.32 -20.37 -5.58
CA GLY A 499 14.89 -20.53 -5.81
C GLY A 499 14.42 -19.96 -7.15
N CYS A 500 13.14 -19.60 -7.21
CA CYS A 500 12.51 -18.82 -8.26
C CYS A 500 12.62 -17.32 -7.94
N ALA A 501 12.71 -16.47 -8.97
CA ALA A 501 12.47 -15.04 -8.77
C ALA A 501 10.97 -14.82 -8.44
N PRO A 502 10.58 -13.86 -7.56
CA PRO A 502 9.21 -13.73 -7.07
C PRO A 502 8.13 -13.66 -8.16
N LYS A 503 8.44 -12.99 -9.28
CA LYS A 503 7.53 -12.80 -10.43
C LYS A 503 7.27 -14.04 -11.31
N ILE A 504 7.86 -15.19 -11.01
CA ILE A 504 7.89 -16.36 -11.91
C ILE A 504 6.79 -17.39 -11.60
N ASN A 505 6.27 -17.42 -10.37
CA ASN A 505 5.25 -18.40 -9.95
C ASN A 505 4.06 -17.76 -9.22
N LEU A 506 3.68 -16.54 -9.62
CA LEU A 506 2.63 -15.74 -9.00
C LEU A 506 1.32 -16.53 -8.82
N LEU A 507 0.62 -16.33 -7.69
CA LEU A 507 -0.62 -17.07 -7.39
C LEU A 507 -1.69 -16.84 -8.48
N GLN A 508 -1.83 -15.60 -8.96
CA GLN A 508 -2.74 -15.24 -10.06
C GLN A 508 -2.38 -15.89 -11.40
N ASP A 509 -1.12 -16.29 -11.60
CA ASP A 509 -0.62 -16.93 -12.82
C ASP A 509 -0.79 -18.47 -12.80
N THR A 510 -1.30 -19.01 -11.69
CA THR A 510 -1.44 -20.47 -11.50
C THR A 510 -2.33 -21.10 -12.59
N PRO A 511 -1.87 -22.14 -13.30
CA PRO A 511 -2.64 -22.77 -14.37
C PRO A 511 -4.05 -23.18 -13.94
N GLY A 512 -5.07 -22.71 -14.67
CA GLY A 512 -6.49 -22.95 -14.40
C GLY A 512 -7.15 -21.88 -13.52
N PHE A 513 -6.38 -21.16 -12.69
CA PHE A 513 -6.84 -19.98 -11.95
C PHE A 513 -6.59 -18.68 -12.73
N CYS A 514 -5.53 -18.67 -13.54
CA CYS A 514 -5.45 -17.90 -14.78
C CYS A 514 -6.15 -18.71 -15.90
N VAL A 515 -7.03 -18.08 -16.69
CA VAL A 515 -7.68 -18.68 -17.87
C VAL A 515 -7.52 -17.84 -19.15
N GLY A 516 -7.67 -18.49 -20.31
CA GLY A 516 -7.47 -17.89 -21.62
C GLY A 516 -6.07 -18.13 -22.21
N THR A 517 -5.82 -17.60 -23.41
CA THR A 517 -4.56 -17.81 -24.15
C THR A 517 -3.38 -17.00 -23.61
N GLY A 518 -3.62 -16.13 -22.63
CA GLY A 518 -2.58 -15.35 -21.95
C GLY A 518 -1.86 -16.07 -20.81
N CYS A 519 -2.34 -17.24 -20.40
CA CYS A 519 -1.97 -17.84 -19.12
C CYS A 519 -0.90 -18.93 -19.23
N PRO A 520 -0.07 -19.10 -18.19
CA PRO A 520 0.84 -20.24 -18.08
C PRO A 520 0.13 -21.59 -18.07
N THR A 521 0.90 -22.63 -18.43
CA THR A 521 0.47 -24.04 -18.36
C THR A 521 1.58 -24.88 -17.74
N LEU A 522 1.27 -26.06 -17.20
CA LEU A 522 2.32 -26.92 -16.61
C LEU A 522 3.40 -27.36 -17.62
N THR A 523 3.11 -27.34 -18.93
CA THR A 523 4.08 -27.59 -20.02
C THR A 523 4.80 -26.32 -20.50
N ASN A 524 4.26 -25.13 -20.23
CA ASN A 524 4.89 -23.84 -20.49
C ASN A 524 4.59 -22.86 -19.33
N PRO A 525 5.29 -23.01 -18.18
CA PRO A 525 4.94 -22.31 -16.94
C PRO A 525 5.40 -20.84 -16.91
N ASN A 526 6.17 -20.40 -17.92
CA ASN A 526 6.47 -18.99 -18.20
C ASN A 526 5.65 -18.45 -19.39
N GLY A 527 4.64 -19.21 -19.84
CA GLY A 527 3.98 -19.01 -21.13
C GLY A 527 2.77 -18.08 -21.09
N GLY A 528 2.27 -17.83 -22.31
CA GLY A 528 1.11 -16.99 -22.55
C GLY A 528 1.45 -15.51 -22.79
N ASP A 529 0.49 -14.79 -23.39
CA ASP A 529 0.52 -13.34 -23.55
C ASP A 529 -0.11 -12.64 -22.32
N PRO A 530 0.65 -11.88 -21.51
CA PRO A 530 0.12 -11.21 -20.33
C PRO A 530 -1.09 -10.29 -20.58
N ALA A 531 -1.23 -9.73 -21.79
CA ALA A 531 -2.37 -8.90 -22.18
C ALA A 531 -3.64 -9.70 -22.54
N LYS A 532 -3.59 -11.03 -22.50
CA LYS A 532 -4.72 -11.96 -22.74
C LYS A 532 -5.04 -12.86 -21.54
N ARG A 533 -4.57 -12.49 -20.34
CA ARG A 533 -4.84 -13.22 -19.10
C ARG A 533 -6.19 -12.81 -18.53
N ASP A 534 -7.04 -13.79 -18.25
CA ASP A 534 -8.22 -13.60 -17.41
C ASP A 534 -7.96 -14.20 -16.03
N TYR A 535 -8.03 -13.35 -15.00
CA TYR A 535 -7.86 -13.71 -13.60
C TYR A 535 -9.19 -13.98 -12.89
N SER A 536 -10.32 -14.11 -13.61
CA SER A 536 -11.65 -14.33 -13.03
C SER A 536 -11.71 -15.49 -12.03
N ASN A 537 -11.12 -16.64 -12.38
CA ASN A 537 -11.04 -17.80 -11.50
C ASN A 537 -10.17 -17.52 -10.25
N TYR A 538 -9.02 -16.86 -10.41
CA TYR A 538 -8.18 -16.45 -9.28
C TYR A 538 -8.89 -15.46 -8.35
N ASN A 539 -9.54 -14.43 -8.90
CA ASN A 539 -10.24 -13.41 -8.14
C ASN A 539 -11.41 -14.01 -7.33
N LYS A 540 -12.14 -15.02 -7.85
CA LYS A 540 -13.10 -15.80 -7.04
C LYS A 540 -12.43 -16.38 -5.78
N VAL A 541 -11.23 -16.95 -5.90
CA VAL A 541 -10.49 -17.58 -4.79
C VAL A 541 -9.91 -16.55 -3.82
N LYS A 542 -9.36 -15.43 -4.31
CA LYS A 542 -8.90 -14.31 -3.47
C LYS A 542 -10.05 -13.73 -2.65
N THR A 543 -11.16 -13.35 -3.27
CA THR A 543 -12.36 -12.89 -2.55
C THR A 543 -12.87 -13.93 -1.54
N ALA A 544 -12.72 -15.23 -1.82
CA ALA A 544 -13.07 -16.27 -0.87
C ALA A 544 -12.08 -16.38 0.32
N PHE A 545 -10.79 -16.11 0.11
CA PHE A 545 -9.76 -16.04 1.15
C PHE A 545 -10.02 -14.85 2.09
N ASP A 546 -10.34 -13.69 1.53
CA ASP A 546 -10.61 -12.47 2.28
C ASP A 546 -11.83 -12.67 3.19
N LYS A 547 -12.91 -13.25 2.64
CA LYS A 547 -14.10 -13.66 3.40
C LYS A 547 -13.82 -14.68 4.51
N LEU A 548 -12.88 -15.61 4.29
CA LEU A 548 -12.46 -16.56 5.33
C LEU A 548 -11.76 -15.83 6.48
N ASN A 549 -10.79 -14.95 6.18
CA ASN A 549 -10.06 -14.17 7.19
C ASN A 549 -11.02 -13.33 8.05
N TYR A 550 -11.95 -12.62 7.41
CA TYR A 550 -12.89 -11.74 8.13
C TYR A 550 -14.00 -12.49 8.87
N THR A 551 -14.48 -13.64 8.36
CA THR A 551 -15.63 -14.40 8.87
C THR A 551 -16.99 -13.68 8.74
N TYR A 552 -17.06 -12.40 9.11
CA TYR A 552 -18.23 -11.52 9.01
C TYR A 552 -17.96 -10.35 8.07
N ASP A 553 -19.02 -9.88 7.40
CA ASP A 553 -19.00 -8.65 6.62
C ASP A 553 -18.96 -7.41 7.56
N PRO A 554 -17.93 -6.55 7.50
CA PRO A 554 -17.84 -5.36 8.34
C PRO A 554 -18.88 -4.28 8.01
N VAL A 555 -19.62 -4.40 6.90
CA VAL A 555 -20.70 -3.46 6.52
C VAL A 555 -22.05 -3.91 7.07
N THR A 556 -22.42 -5.20 6.91
CA THR A 556 -23.74 -5.72 7.35
C THR A 556 -23.71 -6.47 8.69
N ASN A 557 -22.53 -6.72 9.25
CA ASN A 557 -22.28 -7.55 10.43
C ASN A 557 -22.89 -8.98 10.32
N GLN A 558 -23.04 -9.50 9.09
CA GLN A 558 -23.52 -10.86 8.82
C GLN A 558 -22.34 -11.80 8.50
N PRO A 559 -22.44 -13.11 8.80
CA PRO A 559 -21.46 -14.08 8.33
C PRO A 559 -21.32 -14.06 6.80
N TYR A 560 -20.09 -14.07 6.29
CA TYR A 560 -19.84 -14.07 4.83
C TYR A 560 -20.25 -15.39 4.14
N TYR A 561 -20.41 -16.47 4.92
CA TYR A 561 -20.87 -17.77 4.46
C TYR A 561 -22.08 -18.22 5.30
N PRO A 562 -23.11 -18.83 4.70
CA PRO A 562 -24.28 -19.30 5.43
C PRO A 562 -23.95 -20.53 6.28
N GLY A 563 -24.55 -20.59 7.47
CA GLY A 563 -24.23 -21.56 8.52
C GLY A 563 -23.04 -21.10 9.37
N ASN A 564 -23.06 -21.41 10.67
CA ASN A 564 -21.97 -21.03 11.56
C ASN A 564 -20.68 -21.75 11.12
N PRO A 565 -19.58 -21.02 10.79
CA PRO A 565 -18.33 -21.65 10.43
C PRO A 565 -17.78 -22.42 11.63
N PRO A 566 -17.26 -23.65 11.46
CA PRO A 566 -16.93 -24.53 12.58
C PRO A 566 -15.66 -24.09 13.32
N TYR A 567 -14.86 -23.19 12.76
CA TYR A 567 -13.80 -22.48 13.46
C TYR A 567 -13.55 -21.10 12.83
N ILE A 568 -12.96 -20.19 13.62
CA ILE A 568 -12.48 -18.88 13.15
C ILE A 568 -11.20 -19.08 12.36
N PHE A 569 -11.21 -18.79 11.06
CA PHE A 569 -10.07 -19.03 10.18
C PHE A 569 -8.86 -18.15 10.54
N ASN A 570 -9.06 -16.86 10.81
CA ASN A 570 -8.01 -15.95 11.24
C ASN A 570 -8.46 -15.10 12.46
N PRO A 571 -8.17 -15.55 13.70
CA PRO A 571 -8.50 -14.80 14.91
C PRO A 571 -7.79 -13.44 15.02
N TYR A 572 -6.63 -13.30 14.39
CA TYR A 572 -5.85 -12.05 14.40
C TYR A 572 -6.47 -10.97 13.51
N ALA A 573 -7.01 -11.34 12.34
CA ALA A 573 -7.82 -10.43 11.54
C ALA A 573 -9.10 -9.98 12.30
N GLN A 574 -9.72 -10.86 13.08
CA GLN A 574 -10.86 -10.49 13.94
C GLN A 574 -10.47 -9.52 15.06
N LEU A 575 -9.31 -9.71 15.71
CA LEU A 575 -8.78 -8.77 16.73
C LEU A 575 -8.69 -7.34 16.19
N ILE A 576 -8.20 -7.19 14.96
CA ILE A 576 -7.99 -5.89 14.34
C ILE A 576 -9.35 -5.28 13.96
N HIS A 577 -10.20 -6.03 13.24
CA HIS A 577 -11.31 -5.41 12.50
C HIS A 577 -12.72 -5.55 13.09
N THR A 578 -12.97 -6.49 14.01
CA THR A 578 -14.32 -6.58 14.60
C THR A 578 -14.51 -5.59 15.74
N ALA A 579 -15.78 -5.27 16.03
CA ALA A 579 -16.17 -4.42 17.14
C ALA A 579 -15.74 -4.97 18.53
N SER A 580 -15.92 -4.14 19.56
CA SER A 580 -15.72 -4.50 20.98
C SER A 580 -16.27 -5.90 21.29
N PRO A 581 -15.49 -6.79 21.95
CA PRO A 581 -14.28 -6.49 22.75
C PRO A 581 -12.96 -6.32 21.97
N ASN A 582 -12.97 -6.52 20.65
CA ASN A 582 -11.80 -6.34 19.79
C ASN A 582 -11.56 -4.86 19.41
N LEU A 583 -10.51 -4.57 18.63
CA LEU A 583 -9.95 -3.23 18.45
C LEU A 583 -10.75 -2.30 17.51
N ASN A 584 -11.67 -2.85 16.69
CA ASN A 584 -12.55 -2.09 15.79
C ASN A 584 -11.81 -1.10 14.85
N ILE A 585 -10.74 -1.56 14.21
CA ILE A 585 -9.85 -0.75 13.38
C ILE A 585 -10.38 -0.71 11.93
N PRO A 586 -10.91 0.42 11.45
CA PRO A 586 -11.26 0.58 10.05
C PRO A 586 -10.01 0.72 9.16
N CYS A 587 -10.15 0.27 7.92
CA CYS A 587 -9.26 0.61 6.80
C CYS A 587 -7.76 0.30 6.96
N ALA A 588 -7.36 -0.57 7.88
CA ALA A 588 -5.98 -1.02 8.05
C ALA A 588 -5.76 -2.42 7.46
N TYR A 589 -4.51 -2.85 7.29
CA TYR A 589 -4.20 -4.21 6.85
C TYR A 589 -4.29 -5.22 8.01
N GLY A 590 -5.05 -6.31 7.86
CA GLY A 590 -5.27 -7.31 8.91
C GLY A 590 -4.45 -8.60 8.79
N TYR A 591 -4.06 -9.00 7.57
CA TYR A 591 -3.34 -10.27 7.33
C TYR A 591 -2.47 -10.29 6.07
N SER A 592 -2.58 -9.31 5.18
CA SER A 592 -1.81 -9.23 3.93
C SER A 592 -1.71 -7.77 3.47
N VAL A 593 -0.76 -7.48 2.58
CA VAL A 593 -0.64 -6.21 1.84
C VAL A 593 -1.73 -6.11 0.76
N ASP A 594 -2.29 -7.26 0.35
CA ASP A 594 -3.43 -7.32 -0.57
C ASP A 594 -4.79 -7.31 0.17
N ASP A 595 -4.85 -6.77 1.39
CA ASP A 595 -6.11 -6.78 2.15
C ASP A 595 -7.16 -5.86 1.51
N ALA A 596 -8.42 -6.31 1.52
CA ALA A 596 -9.54 -5.60 0.93
C ALA A 596 -9.92 -4.32 1.69
N GLN A 597 -9.27 -4.02 2.82
CA GLN A 597 -9.53 -2.85 3.66
C GLN A 597 -8.37 -1.84 3.69
N GLY A 598 -7.11 -2.25 3.46
CA GLY A 598 -6.02 -1.72 4.27
C GLY A 598 -5.22 -0.51 3.78
N ASN A 599 -5.33 -0.13 2.52
CA ASN A 599 -4.48 0.89 1.91
C ASN A 599 -5.20 2.22 1.67
N VAL A 600 -4.50 3.35 1.81
CA VAL A 600 -5.03 4.68 1.47
C VAL A 600 -4.12 5.39 0.47
N GLN A 601 -4.36 5.13 -0.82
CA GLN A 601 -3.85 5.97 -1.90
C GLN A 601 -4.77 7.17 -2.12
N ALA A 602 -4.19 8.36 -2.17
CA ALA A 602 -4.89 9.64 -2.30
C ALA A 602 -4.00 10.70 -2.97
N GLN A 603 -4.52 11.90 -3.16
CA GLN A 603 -3.70 13.09 -3.40
C GLN A 603 -3.40 13.82 -2.09
N GLY A 604 -2.24 14.45 -1.98
CA GLY A 604 -1.80 15.20 -0.79
C GLY A 604 -0.46 15.89 -0.98
N GLN A 605 -0.05 16.65 0.03
CA GLN A 605 1.30 17.22 0.13
C GLN A 605 2.09 16.56 1.27
N GLY A 606 1.96 15.23 1.37
CA GLY A 606 2.33 14.41 2.54
C GLY A 606 1.10 13.99 3.34
N PHE A 607 1.30 13.60 4.60
CA PHE A 607 0.26 13.01 5.45
C PHE A 607 0.38 13.46 6.91
N ILE A 608 -0.67 13.18 7.67
CA ILE A 608 -0.77 13.41 9.11
C ILE A 608 -0.93 12.05 9.80
N VAL A 609 -0.04 11.76 10.74
CA VAL A 609 -0.18 10.72 11.76
C VAL A 609 -0.75 11.37 13.02
N ASP A 610 -1.76 10.75 13.61
CA ASP A 610 -2.29 11.13 14.92
C ASP A 610 -2.32 9.89 15.84
N VAL A 611 -1.86 10.03 17.07
CA VAL A 611 -1.80 8.93 18.06
C VAL A 611 -2.70 9.32 19.23
N GLY A 612 -3.82 8.62 19.38
CA GLY A 612 -4.78 8.82 20.48
C GLY A 612 -6.18 9.25 20.01
N ASP A 613 -6.25 10.12 19.00
CA ASP A 613 -7.48 10.70 18.45
C ASP A 613 -7.38 10.80 16.90
N THR A 614 -8.30 11.51 16.26
CA THR A 614 -8.30 11.94 14.84
C THR A 614 -8.33 13.46 14.68
N VAL A 615 -8.42 14.20 15.79
CA VAL A 615 -8.68 15.64 15.82
C VAL A 615 -7.75 16.47 14.92
N ASN A 616 -6.48 16.08 14.75
CA ASN A 616 -5.53 16.81 13.92
C ASN A 616 -5.70 16.57 12.42
N LEU A 617 -6.39 15.49 12.01
CA LEU A 617 -6.65 15.18 10.62
C LEU A 617 -7.54 16.23 9.93
N GLU A 618 -7.49 16.29 8.60
CA GLU A 618 -8.35 17.17 7.79
C GLU A 618 -9.71 16.54 7.48
N ASN A 619 -9.76 15.20 7.41
CA ASN A 619 -10.98 14.41 7.41
C ASN A 619 -10.96 13.48 8.65
N GLN A 620 -11.89 13.71 9.58
CA GLN A 620 -12.02 12.97 10.84
C GLN A 620 -12.98 11.77 10.72
N HIS A 621 -13.38 11.40 9.51
CA HIS A 621 -14.13 10.18 9.24
C HIS A 621 -13.19 9.08 8.78
N LYS A 622 -13.50 7.82 9.15
CA LYS A 622 -12.80 6.65 8.63
C LYS A 622 -12.82 6.63 7.10
N CYS A 623 -11.85 5.97 6.47
CA CYS A 623 -11.86 5.78 5.04
C CYS A 623 -13.15 5.06 4.59
N ASN A 624 -13.52 5.32 3.35
CA ASN A 624 -14.41 4.51 2.52
C ASN A 624 -13.76 4.50 1.12
N PRO A 625 -14.02 3.50 0.27
CA PRO A 625 -13.56 3.52 -1.12
C PRO A 625 -14.00 4.84 -1.80
N PRO A 626 -13.08 5.65 -2.34
CA PRO A 626 -13.42 6.96 -2.91
C PRO A 626 -14.22 6.83 -4.22
N ILE A 627 -14.84 7.92 -4.65
CA ILE A 627 -15.24 8.05 -6.05
C ILE A 627 -14.04 8.61 -6.83
N ASN A 628 -13.53 7.83 -7.77
CA ASN A 628 -12.52 8.29 -8.72
C ASN A 628 -13.20 8.99 -9.90
N ILE A 629 -12.86 10.26 -10.13
CA ILE A 629 -13.35 11.05 -11.25
C ILE A 629 -12.32 10.98 -12.38
N THR A 630 -12.63 10.26 -13.46
CA THR A 630 -11.76 10.18 -14.64
C THR A 630 -12.16 11.24 -15.67
N LEU A 631 -11.23 12.13 -15.96
CA LEU A 631 -11.30 13.10 -17.05
C LEU A 631 -10.72 12.46 -18.31
N GLY A 632 -11.55 12.27 -19.34
CA GLY A 632 -11.08 11.74 -20.63
C GLY A 632 -10.06 12.68 -21.29
N TYR A 633 -8.77 12.44 -21.10
CA TYR A 633 -7.71 13.27 -21.67
C TYR A 633 -7.36 12.84 -23.09
N ASP A 634 -7.81 13.63 -24.07
CA ASP A 634 -7.24 13.67 -25.41
C ASP A 634 -6.56 15.05 -25.61
N PRO A 635 -5.26 15.12 -25.96
CA PRO A 635 -4.58 16.40 -26.16
C PRO A 635 -5.15 17.22 -27.34
N ASN A 636 -5.93 16.60 -28.24
CA ASN A 636 -6.49 17.20 -29.45
C ASN A 636 -7.94 17.68 -29.28
N VAL A 637 -8.68 17.20 -28.27
CA VAL A 637 -10.08 17.59 -28.03
C VAL A 637 -10.15 18.99 -27.41
N THR A 638 -11.15 19.77 -27.81
CA THR A 638 -11.47 21.07 -27.21
C THR A 638 -12.98 21.11 -26.92
N PRO A 639 -13.42 21.49 -25.70
CA PRO A 639 -12.61 21.92 -24.54
C PRO A 639 -11.82 20.78 -23.89
N ARG A 640 -10.60 21.10 -23.41
CA ARG A 640 -9.76 20.20 -22.62
C ARG A 640 -9.65 20.74 -21.19
N PHE A 641 -9.98 19.93 -20.20
CA PHE A 641 -9.75 20.30 -18.80
C PHE A 641 -8.25 20.24 -18.46
N TYR A 642 -7.78 21.25 -17.72
CA TYR A 642 -6.36 21.41 -17.35
C TYR A 642 -6.16 21.82 -15.88
N LYS A 643 -7.23 22.25 -15.19
CA LYS A 643 -7.29 22.49 -13.74
C LYS A 643 -8.63 21.99 -13.19
N TYR A 644 -8.66 21.56 -11.94
CA TYR A 644 -9.86 21.15 -11.21
C TYR A 644 -9.80 21.53 -9.72
N ALA A 645 -10.95 21.53 -9.05
CA ALA A 645 -11.08 21.67 -7.59
C ALA A 645 -12.29 20.86 -7.10
N VAL A 646 -12.31 20.57 -5.79
CA VAL A 646 -13.28 19.65 -5.16
C VAL A 646 -13.82 20.26 -3.87
N CYS A 647 -15.13 20.10 -3.64
CA CYS A 647 -15.90 20.53 -2.47
C CYS A 647 -15.98 22.04 -2.22
N LYS A 648 -14.88 22.79 -2.36
CA LYS A 648 -14.75 24.19 -1.93
C LYS A 648 -13.91 24.99 -2.92
N ILE A 649 -14.49 26.10 -3.39
CA ILE A 649 -13.77 27.31 -3.81
C ILE A 649 -14.26 28.42 -2.88
N SER A 650 -13.37 29.27 -2.37
CA SER A 650 -13.76 30.39 -1.51
C SER A 650 -13.38 31.73 -2.13
N ASP A 651 -14.23 32.75 -2.00
CA ASP A 651 -13.97 34.07 -2.61
C ASP A 651 -12.73 34.78 -2.03
N GLN A 652 -12.23 34.32 -0.87
CA GLN A 652 -11.07 34.90 -0.17
C GLN A 652 -9.77 34.08 -0.33
N GLN A 653 -9.89 32.79 -0.68
CA GLN A 653 -8.80 31.89 -1.08
C GLN A 653 -9.32 30.99 -2.22
N PRO A 654 -9.44 31.48 -3.47
CA PRO A 654 -10.10 30.73 -4.54
C PRO A 654 -9.21 29.67 -5.23
N TYR A 655 -7.92 29.59 -4.88
CA TYR A 655 -6.93 28.82 -5.66
C TYR A 655 -6.04 27.86 -4.83
N ASP A 656 -6.23 27.75 -3.52
CA ASP A 656 -5.48 26.80 -2.66
C ASP A 656 -5.77 25.33 -3.01
N ARG A 657 -7.02 25.05 -3.42
CA ARG A 657 -7.54 23.74 -3.80
C ARG A 657 -7.62 23.52 -5.32
N VAL A 658 -7.13 24.46 -6.12
CA VAL A 658 -7.10 24.31 -7.58
C VAL A 658 -5.86 23.54 -8.00
N ARG A 659 -6.06 22.30 -8.42
CA ARG A 659 -5.02 21.34 -8.82
C ARG A 659 -4.92 21.26 -10.35
N PRO A 660 -3.73 21.07 -10.95
CA PRO A 660 -3.60 20.83 -12.38
C PRO A 660 -4.08 19.42 -12.76
N VAL A 661 -4.76 19.27 -13.90
CA VAL A 661 -5.02 17.96 -14.50
C VAL A 661 -3.72 17.46 -15.14
N ILE A 662 -3.14 16.40 -14.57
CA ILE A 662 -1.91 15.80 -15.09
C ILE A 662 -2.29 14.87 -16.26
N PRO A 663 -1.77 15.05 -17.49
CA PRO A 663 -2.21 14.26 -18.64
C PRO A 663 -2.02 12.74 -18.51
N GLY A 664 -1.00 12.30 -17.76
CA GLY A 664 -0.72 10.88 -17.49
C GLY A 664 -1.47 10.32 -16.28
N PHE A 665 -2.14 11.16 -15.50
CA PHE A 665 -2.93 10.83 -14.31
C PHE A 665 -4.19 11.71 -14.32
N ALA A 666 -5.00 11.57 -15.38
CA ALA A 666 -6.15 12.44 -15.62
C ALA A 666 -7.37 12.07 -14.76
N SER A 667 -7.14 11.72 -13.49
CA SER A 667 -8.20 11.44 -12.53
C SER A 667 -7.88 11.98 -11.13
N PHE A 668 -8.90 12.07 -10.29
CA PHE A 668 -8.79 12.52 -8.90
C PHE A 668 -9.95 11.98 -8.06
N ASP A 669 -9.73 11.89 -6.75
CA ASP A 669 -10.66 11.23 -5.83
C ASP A 669 -11.49 12.23 -5.02
N ILE A 670 -12.77 11.90 -4.81
CA ILE A 670 -13.70 12.69 -3.97
C ILE A 670 -14.35 11.82 -2.89
N SER A 671 -14.80 12.45 -1.80
CA SER A 671 -15.40 11.74 -0.66
C SER A 671 -16.68 10.99 -1.02
N ALA A 672 -16.70 9.69 -0.76
CA ALA A 672 -17.88 8.83 -0.91
C ALA A 672 -18.99 9.07 0.15
N GLN A 673 -18.73 9.88 1.18
CA GLN A 673 -19.63 10.04 2.34
C GLN A 673 -20.71 11.10 2.12
N ASN A 674 -20.39 12.18 1.39
CA ASN A 674 -21.33 13.27 1.10
C ASN A 674 -20.99 13.96 -0.23
N PRO A 675 -20.92 13.23 -1.35
CA PRO A 675 -20.51 13.78 -2.65
C PRO A 675 -21.52 14.80 -3.21
N GLN A 676 -22.78 14.77 -2.76
CA GLN A 676 -23.81 15.75 -3.13
C GLN A 676 -23.57 17.14 -2.54
N ASN A 677 -22.86 17.24 -1.41
CA ASN A 677 -22.38 18.50 -0.87
C ASN A 677 -20.95 18.82 -1.35
N CYS A 678 -20.41 18.05 -2.30
CA CYS A 678 -19.04 18.16 -2.78
C CYS A 678 -18.99 18.51 -4.27
N PRO A 679 -19.25 19.78 -4.64
CA PRO A 679 -19.17 20.20 -6.04
C PRO A 679 -17.76 19.97 -6.61
N ILE A 680 -17.73 19.43 -7.83
CA ILE A 680 -16.53 19.30 -8.66
C ILE A 680 -16.49 20.53 -9.56
N TYR A 681 -15.34 21.19 -9.63
CA TYR A 681 -15.11 22.34 -10.51
C TYR A 681 -14.00 21.97 -11.50
N LEU A 682 -14.23 22.15 -12.80
CA LEU A 682 -13.26 21.90 -13.87
C LEU A 682 -13.10 23.18 -14.70
N TRP A 683 -11.88 23.52 -15.10
CA TRP A 683 -11.63 24.67 -16.00
C TRP A 683 -11.11 24.20 -17.36
N ASP A 684 -11.62 24.77 -18.44
CA ASP A 684 -11.15 24.47 -19.80
C ASP A 684 -9.95 25.30 -20.25
N ASN A 685 -9.17 24.75 -21.18
CA ASN A 685 -7.97 25.38 -21.72
C ASN A 685 -8.22 26.60 -22.63
N LYS A 686 -9.43 27.17 -22.68
CA LYS A 686 -9.68 28.39 -23.46
C LYS A 686 -9.09 29.59 -22.71
N ASN A 687 -8.42 30.48 -23.45
CA ASN A 687 -7.83 31.72 -22.95
C ASN A 687 -6.71 31.60 -21.89
N ASP A 688 -6.46 30.44 -21.25
CA ASP A 688 -5.32 30.31 -20.34
C ASP A 688 -4.01 30.01 -21.08
N THR A 689 -3.21 31.06 -21.22
CA THR A 689 -1.84 31.03 -21.76
C THR A 689 -0.78 30.70 -20.70
N ASP A 690 -1.15 30.58 -19.43
CA ASP A 690 -0.24 30.31 -18.32
C ASP A 690 -0.87 29.27 -17.36
N PRO A 691 -0.54 27.97 -17.52
CA PRO A 691 -1.10 26.92 -16.68
C PRO A 691 -0.64 27.00 -15.21
N SER A 692 0.30 27.88 -14.83
CA SER A 692 0.80 28.04 -13.46
C SER A 692 0.07 29.12 -12.65
N GLY A 693 -0.56 30.11 -13.30
CA GLY A 693 -1.33 31.16 -12.63
C GLY A 693 -2.75 30.74 -12.23
N PRO A 694 -3.57 31.68 -11.72
CA PRO A 694 -5.01 31.48 -11.56
C PRO A 694 -5.66 30.95 -12.84
N PRO A 695 -6.62 30.00 -12.77
CA PRO A 695 -7.32 29.50 -13.95
C PRO A 695 -8.03 30.62 -14.71
N LYS A 696 -7.67 30.81 -15.99
CA LYS A 696 -8.29 31.82 -16.89
C LYS A 696 -9.37 31.25 -17.82
N GLY A 697 -9.59 29.94 -17.71
CA GLY A 697 -10.56 29.16 -18.48
C GLY A 697 -12.01 29.36 -18.06
N GLN A 698 -12.95 28.85 -18.87
CA GLN A 698 -14.34 28.74 -18.46
C GLN A 698 -14.45 27.66 -17.37
N MET A 699 -15.05 28.03 -16.23
CA MET A 699 -15.33 27.10 -15.13
C MET A 699 -16.62 26.32 -15.41
N TYR A 700 -16.59 25.02 -15.16
CA TYR A 700 -17.71 24.09 -15.24
C TYR A 700 -17.90 23.47 -13.86
N THR A 701 -19.12 23.52 -13.31
CA THR A 701 -19.43 22.96 -12.00
C THR A 701 -20.39 21.79 -12.14
N PHE A 702 -20.03 20.69 -11.50
CA PHE A 702 -20.74 19.42 -11.47
C PHE A 702 -20.99 19.02 -10.01
N THR A 703 -22.00 18.19 -9.77
CA THR A 703 -22.33 17.71 -8.42
C THR A 703 -22.92 16.31 -8.52
N MET A 704 -22.38 15.35 -7.77
CA MET A 704 -22.92 13.99 -7.77
C MET A 704 -24.32 14.02 -7.15
N LEU A 705 -25.35 13.69 -7.92
CA LEU A 705 -26.71 13.57 -7.38
C LEU A 705 -26.93 12.11 -6.98
N THR A 706 -27.21 11.89 -5.69
CA THR A 706 -27.99 10.72 -5.30
C THR A 706 -29.43 10.91 -5.80
N ASP A 707 -30.18 9.81 -5.89
CA ASP A 707 -31.57 9.74 -6.37
C ASP A 707 -32.60 10.41 -5.44
N GLY A 708 -32.15 11.21 -4.47
CA GLY A 708 -32.97 11.76 -3.40
C GLY A 708 -33.18 10.81 -2.23
N SER A 709 -32.72 9.55 -2.31
CA SER A 709 -32.66 8.70 -1.12
C SER A 709 -31.59 9.18 -0.15
N THR A 710 -31.86 9.03 1.14
CA THR A 710 -30.92 9.32 2.24
C THR A 710 -29.96 8.15 2.51
N GLN A 711 -29.85 7.21 1.56
CA GLN A 711 -29.02 6.01 1.67
C GLN A 711 -27.73 6.22 0.87
N GLY A 712 -26.61 5.72 1.40
CA GLY A 712 -25.28 6.00 0.86
C GLY A 712 -25.04 5.45 -0.55
N LEU A 713 -23.97 5.93 -1.20
CA LEU A 713 -23.58 5.61 -2.58
C LEU A 713 -23.62 4.13 -2.97
N ASN A 714 -23.40 3.22 -2.01
CA ASN A 714 -23.47 1.77 -2.22
C ASN A 714 -24.80 1.31 -2.87
N ASN A 715 -25.89 2.08 -2.70
CA ASN A 715 -27.19 1.82 -3.34
C ASN A 715 -27.38 2.59 -4.65
N ALA A 716 -26.65 3.69 -4.88
CA ALA A 716 -26.66 4.45 -6.15
C ALA A 716 -25.73 3.84 -7.21
N PHE A 717 -24.72 3.08 -6.78
CA PHE A 717 -23.79 2.33 -7.63
C PHE A 717 -23.66 0.87 -7.15
N PRO A 718 -24.71 0.04 -7.25
CA PRO A 718 -24.66 -1.33 -6.75
C PRO A 718 -23.53 -2.16 -7.41
N PHE A 719 -23.02 -3.12 -6.65
CA PHE A 719 -21.80 -3.86 -6.97
C PHE A 719 -22.04 -5.05 -7.90
N PHE A 720 -21.19 -5.20 -8.93
CA PHE A 720 -21.14 -6.39 -9.77
C PHE A 720 -20.03 -7.37 -9.34
N GLN A 721 -20.40 -8.63 -9.13
CA GLN A 721 -19.46 -9.74 -8.88
C GLN A 721 -18.75 -10.27 -10.15
N ASN A 722 -19.10 -9.77 -11.35
CA ASN A 722 -18.56 -10.26 -12.63
C ASN A 722 -18.14 -9.10 -13.56
N PRO A 723 -16.83 -8.87 -13.76
CA PRO A 723 -16.33 -7.84 -14.67
C PRO A 723 -16.80 -8.00 -16.12
N ALA A 724 -17.02 -9.24 -16.60
CA ALA A 724 -17.47 -9.48 -17.98
C ALA A 724 -18.89 -8.98 -18.27
N ASN A 725 -19.67 -8.69 -17.22
CA ASN A 725 -21.02 -8.12 -17.32
C ASN A 725 -21.07 -6.63 -16.92
N ALA A 726 -19.93 -5.96 -16.68
CA ALA A 726 -19.85 -4.58 -16.22
C ALA A 726 -20.13 -3.55 -17.35
N MET A 727 -21.22 -3.74 -18.08
CA MET A 727 -21.75 -2.74 -19.00
C MET A 727 -22.47 -1.62 -18.24
N TRP A 728 -22.44 -0.41 -18.79
CA TRP A 728 -23.19 0.73 -18.29
C TRP A 728 -24.71 0.47 -18.38
N THR A 729 -25.39 0.42 -17.24
CA THR A 729 -26.85 0.23 -17.16
C THR A 729 -27.48 1.24 -16.21
N THR A 730 -28.78 1.51 -16.38
CA THR A 730 -29.55 2.40 -15.48
C THR A 730 -29.58 1.92 -14.03
N ALA A 731 -29.31 0.64 -13.76
CA ALA A 731 -29.20 0.09 -12.41
C ALA A 731 -27.81 0.29 -11.79
N THR A 732 -26.77 0.59 -12.59
CA THR A 732 -25.37 0.71 -12.12
C THR A 732 -24.76 2.08 -12.40
N SER A 733 -25.58 3.06 -12.78
CA SER A 733 -25.13 4.41 -13.10
C SER A 733 -26.01 5.48 -12.46
N ALA A 734 -25.37 6.52 -11.93
CA ALA A 734 -26.01 7.73 -11.44
C ALA A 734 -25.62 8.93 -12.32
N TYR A 735 -26.54 9.88 -12.46
CA TYR A 735 -26.34 11.09 -13.22
C TYR A 735 -25.52 12.13 -12.43
N VAL A 736 -24.52 12.72 -13.08
CA VAL A 736 -23.75 13.82 -12.51
C VAL A 736 -24.49 15.14 -12.78
N GLY A 737 -25.13 15.70 -11.74
CA GLY A 737 -25.95 16.88 -11.86
C GLY A 737 -25.18 18.15 -12.21
N CYS A 738 -25.66 18.87 -13.22
CA CYS A 738 -25.00 20.05 -13.77
C CYS A 738 -25.74 21.34 -13.40
N LYS A 739 -26.07 21.48 -12.10
CA LYS A 739 -26.88 22.59 -11.58
C LYS A 739 -26.11 23.92 -11.45
N GLY A 740 -24.78 23.90 -11.55
CA GLY A 740 -23.95 25.10 -11.47
C GLY A 740 -23.95 25.93 -12.76
N ASN A 741 -23.66 27.22 -12.64
CA ASN A 741 -23.53 28.17 -13.76
C ASN A 741 -24.77 28.28 -14.68
N ALA A 742 -25.99 28.15 -14.14
CA ALA A 742 -27.25 28.30 -14.88
C ALA A 742 -27.45 29.68 -15.56
N SER A 743 -26.66 30.70 -15.17
CA SER A 743 -26.68 32.05 -15.73
C SER A 743 -25.63 32.32 -16.82
N ASN A 744 -24.78 31.34 -17.17
CA ASN A 744 -23.71 31.49 -18.15
C ASN A 744 -24.10 30.84 -19.50
N PRO A 745 -23.90 31.49 -20.66
CA PRO A 745 -24.20 30.90 -21.97
C PRO A 745 -23.37 29.65 -22.32
N PHE A 746 -22.34 29.31 -21.53
CA PHE A 746 -21.55 28.09 -21.60
C PHE A 746 -21.67 27.25 -20.30
N SER A 747 -22.85 27.26 -19.68
CA SER A 747 -23.20 26.44 -18.51
C SER A 747 -22.85 24.96 -18.67
N SER A 748 -22.53 24.27 -17.55
CA SER A 748 -22.40 22.81 -17.56
C SER A 748 -23.73 22.12 -17.90
N GLN A 749 -24.88 22.79 -17.76
CA GLN A 749 -26.17 22.32 -18.28
C GLN A 749 -26.12 21.92 -19.77
N LEU A 750 -25.29 22.57 -20.60
CA LEU A 750 -25.15 22.25 -22.02
C LEU A 750 -24.39 20.94 -22.30
N TRP A 751 -23.69 20.39 -21.30
CA TRP A 751 -23.02 19.07 -21.40
C TRP A 751 -23.94 17.93 -20.98
N CYS A 752 -25.08 18.23 -20.35
CA CYS A 752 -25.76 17.30 -19.47
C CYS A 752 -27.17 17.01 -19.99
N CYS A 753 -27.21 16.17 -21.02
CA CYS A 753 -28.44 15.54 -21.48
C CYS A 753 -28.85 14.44 -20.47
N GLU A 754 -30.09 14.50 -19.97
CA GLU A 754 -30.61 13.57 -18.94
C GLU A 754 -31.20 12.28 -19.57
N LYS A 755 -30.73 11.87 -20.76
CA LYS A 755 -31.32 10.76 -21.54
C LYS A 755 -30.71 9.40 -21.19
N LEU A 756 -31.18 8.83 -20.09
CA LEU A 756 -30.88 7.47 -19.58
C LEU A 756 -31.45 6.32 -20.46
N ASN A 757 -31.14 6.30 -21.76
CA ASN A 757 -31.45 5.18 -22.68
C ASN A 757 -30.16 4.52 -23.20
N PRO A 758 -29.55 3.57 -22.46
CA PRO A 758 -28.48 2.74 -22.98
C PRO A 758 -28.91 1.97 -24.25
N PRO A 759 -28.00 1.74 -25.23
CA PRO A 759 -26.60 2.14 -25.26
C PRO A 759 -26.35 3.53 -25.88
N ALA A 760 -27.39 4.33 -26.13
CA ALA A 760 -27.34 5.53 -26.97
C ALA A 760 -27.67 6.84 -26.22
N GLY A 761 -27.40 6.88 -24.91
CA GLY A 761 -27.57 8.07 -24.08
C GLY A 761 -26.33 8.96 -24.10
N ALA A 762 -26.50 10.25 -24.41
CA ALA A 762 -25.49 11.27 -24.20
C ALA A 762 -25.69 11.93 -22.83
N GLY A 763 -24.61 12.17 -22.08
CA GLY A 763 -24.62 12.80 -20.76
C GLY A 763 -23.34 12.50 -19.96
N VAL A 764 -23.26 13.00 -18.72
CA VAL A 764 -22.15 12.72 -17.79
C VAL A 764 -22.65 11.82 -16.66
N TYR A 765 -21.97 10.68 -16.46
CA TYR A 765 -22.43 9.62 -15.57
C TYR A 765 -21.31 9.07 -14.68
N GLY A 766 -21.67 8.77 -13.43
CA GLY A 766 -20.92 7.82 -12.61
C GLY A 766 -21.36 6.39 -12.87
N TYR A 767 -20.48 5.42 -12.64
CA TYR A 767 -20.82 4.00 -12.54
C TYR A 767 -19.84 3.26 -11.62
N SER A 768 -20.21 2.05 -11.16
CA SER A 768 -19.29 1.11 -10.51
C SER A 768 -18.60 0.22 -11.55
N MET A 769 -17.29 0.02 -11.44
CA MET A 769 -16.56 -1.03 -12.18
C MET A 769 -15.60 -1.78 -11.24
N PRO A 770 -15.62 -3.13 -11.22
CA PRO A 770 -14.50 -3.90 -10.71
C PRO A 770 -13.32 -3.76 -11.69
N ILE A 771 -12.13 -3.41 -11.22
CA ILE A 771 -10.93 -3.44 -12.07
C ILE A 771 -10.70 -4.90 -12.49
N VAL A 772 -10.29 -5.15 -13.74
CA VAL A 772 -10.04 -6.52 -14.24
C VAL A 772 -8.67 -7.07 -13.82
N ALA A 773 -7.97 -6.37 -12.90
CA ALA A 773 -6.69 -6.80 -12.36
C ALA A 773 -6.86 -7.95 -11.35
N ALA A 774 -5.79 -8.72 -11.14
CA ALA A 774 -5.66 -9.50 -9.92
C ALA A 774 -5.61 -8.53 -8.72
N HIS A 775 -6.22 -8.91 -7.59
CA HIS A 775 -6.27 -8.10 -6.34
C HIS A 775 -7.04 -6.76 -6.44
N ALA A 776 -7.85 -6.59 -7.49
CA ALA A 776 -8.65 -5.39 -7.70
C ALA A 776 -9.65 -5.08 -6.56
N GLN A 777 -9.54 -3.90 -5.96
CA GLN A 777 -10.63 -3.29 -5.20
C GLN A 777 -11.71 -2.70 -6.13
N THR A 778 -12.92 -2.46 -5.60
CA THR A 778 -14.00 -1.80 -6.35
C THR A 778 -13.67 -0.34 -6.61
N GLN A 779 -13.67 0.09 -7.88
CA GLN A 779 -13.58 1.50 -8.24
C GLN A 779 -14.96 2.05 -8.63
N TYR A 780 -15.40 3.08 -7.90
CA TYR A 780 -16.50 3.94 -8.35
C TYR A 780 -15.92 4.95 -9.33
N THR A 781 -16.20 4.79 -10.61
CA THR A 781 -15.59 5.57 -11.70
C THR A 781 -16.62 6.51 -12.30
N VAL A 782 -16.34 7.82 -12.26
CA VAL A 782 -17.08 8.80 -13.06
C VAL A 782 -16.34 9.02 -14.36
N THR A 783 -17.00 8.72 -15.48
CA THR A 783 -16.44 8.90 -16.82
C THR A 783 -17.18 10.02 -17.52
N THR A 784 -16.43 11.08 -17.84
CA THR A 784 -16.89 12.10 -18.79
C THR A 784 -16.77 11.55 -20.21
N ILE A 785 -17.84 10.95 -20.73
CA ILE A 785 -18.01 10.85 -22.19
C ILE A 785 -18.10 12.30 -22.70
N PRO A 786 -17.26 12.73 -23.67
CA PRO A 786 -17.39 14.06 -24.25
C PRO A 786 -18.79 14.19 -24.85
N ALA A 787 -19.57 15.16 -24.35
CA ALA A 787 -20.93 15.37 -24.84
C ALA A 787 -20.89 15.65 -26.35
N GLU A 788 -21.67 14.90 -27.13
CA GLU A 788 -21.86 15.23 -28.55
C GLU A 788 -22.30 16.69 -28.66
N SER A 789 -21.64 17.46 -29.52
CA SER A 789 -21.83 18.90 -29.59
C SER A 789 -23.25 19.25 -30.05
N CYS A 790 -24.14 19.57 -29.10
CA CYS A 790 -25.47 20.12 -29.37
C CYS A 790 -25.33 21.37 -30.25
N THR A 791 -25.57 21.20 -31.56
CA THR A 791 -25.35 22.24 -32.57
C THR A 791 -26.28 23.44 -32.40
N THR A 792 -27.35 23.30 -31.60
CA THR A 792 -28.18 24.40 -31.11
C THR A 792 -28.67 24.12 -29.68
N ALA A 793 -29.00 25.17 -28.91
CA ALA A 793 -29.71 25.01 -27.64
C ALA A 793 -31.08 24.30 -27.80
N ALA A 794 -31.66 24.34 -29.00
CA ALA A 794 -32.94 23.69 -29.32
C ALA A 794 -32.83 22.16 -29.52
N SER A 795 -31.65 21.62 -29.87
CA SER A 795 -31.48 20.16 -30.02
C SER A 795 -31.38 19.45 -28.66
N CYS A 796 -30.75 20.09 -27.69
CA CYS A 796 -30.67 19.59 -26.31
C CYS A 796 -32.03 19.61 -25.57
N ASN A 797 -33.00 20.41 -26.03
CA ASN A 797 -34.25 20.70 -25.30
C ASN A 797 -35.50 19.95 -25.83
N LYS A 798 -35.33 18.80 -26.51
CA LYS A 798 -36.45 18.01 -27.07
C LYS A 798 -36.78 16.72 -26.29
N THR A 799 -37.66 16.94 -25.31
CA THR A 799 -38.93 16.21 -25.11
C THR A 799 -38.91 14.68 -25.15
N THR A 800 -38.65 14.07 -24.00
CA THR A 800 -39.62 13.17 -23.33
C THR A 800 -39.59 13.51 -21.84
N SER A 801 -40.74 13.50 -21.16
CA SER A 801 -40.94 14.25 -19.91
C SER A 801 -40.44 13.55 -18.64
N VAL A 802 -39.38 14.09 -18.02
CA VAL A 802 -39.22 14.20 -16.56
C VAL A 802 -38.75 15.64 -16.24
N LEU A 803 -39.04 16.10 -15.02
CA LEU A 803 -39.01 17.50 -14.59
C LEU A 803 -37.60 18.14 -14.54
N CYS A 804 -37.39 19.19 -15.32
CA CYS A 804 -36.63 20.36 -14.88
C CYS A 804 -37.65 21.50 -14.64
N ASN A 805 -37.90 21.86 -13.38
CA ASN A 805 -38.96 22.79 -13.00
C ASN A 805 -38.46 24.23 -12.91
N THR A 806 -38.96 25.12 -13.78
CA THR A 806 -38.67 26.56 -13.75
C THR A 806 -39.91 27.36 -13.42
N ASN A 807 -40.08 27.77 -12.16
CA ASN A 807 -40.95 28.87 -11.75
C ASN A 807 -40.61 29.31 -10.32
N GLN A 808 -40.30 30.62 -10.18
CA GLN A 808 -39.73 31.31 -9.01
C GLN A 808 -38.24 31.00 -8.77
#